data_AF-A0A022WCX4-F1
#
_entry.id   AF-A0A022WCX4-F1
#
_cell.length_a   1.000
_cell.length_b   1.000
_cell.length_c   1.000
_cell.angle_alpha   90.00
_cell.angle_beta   90.00
_cell.angle_gamma   90.00
#
_symmetry.space_group_name_H-M   'P 1'
#
loop_
_entity.id
_entity.type
_entity.pdbx_description
1 polymer ?
#
loop_
_entity_poly.entity_id
_entity_poly.type
_entity_poly.pdbx_seq_one_letter_code
_entity_poly.pdbx_strand_id
1 'polypeptide(L)'
;MNERRKVRLSLLPGSTPSVAQRRAAFEQKDAGAGAGAAAQRPQIRRTRSSRIRRRHEELQGIAEQPQQQEAKGGIQIQIQETEVEVEVELPAPTPSVDIDSDSRPVDVDINIARQPQPQQQLQQQQRQYSRWTAAAPRRLSTLRTVTVPSPEPPPLTPPLTSSSSDSLCSAPPVQAPAYHDSEPPCKPEQERLRLILHTPPTSTRTSSSTTSPDMADENGSDGSLVVPRLEDLLRHPEDLEKISVLKAEYIRKKENVDSQLREGLRDQLELVQRSLADLAEGRRQIMDAKMGPQGIDRLWAESQSALGDFAQIDKLAKIQRNFEAVLFMKKGLETFHADVAEVERMLREDDMDMENQPNLLNVHMALSRLRDFRDEAMDQIRRAKDKSSEATLTELFEGLDPAIEWFDDHLGTACMNIIPLIQADNRSMVVRLAVVIANEEKNDAKVRALQDAQKDHEYLASRFKSMNIGPKTIRGYKENFLKSIELYAQPNFEESKQQFLDDPDRLEKSFKWFFNDLFTVQQGMQNLVPKKWKIFKTYTDIYHRMMHDWLIEFVDDPQMPAANMLAIINWSEKYYKKMKKLGWEASDLVPNVLDDREGELVQDWRNLIVKALDEWMDRMFNTDKRAFLDRDMDSLDTNPDGFFRTKTLGDMWRMLHEQLQAAGASQRTDVAEGVVDAMFRSLKTRQSMWQTMLDEECAKYKTPTIDQPESLQQFQDWLIAVANDQIACIDDNDASGQLGHLTRFNRDFEPLVTDKYLTAQAANEVAVLRDGYVDLGTHCISVFIDLIFSVDFRTTLPEFFTQKWYGEFAMKRMISTFEDYISDYHAVLHPSLRDILVEEISDELLVHYLSCVRNKGAKFRRQDPYTEKFKDDILTVFGFFQKFPDSFGGGIKDRWRLVDWLVRLLEADKAGVVVVYEGFKTEYWDLQLSWVEAVLRCRDDFERSMVSAIKAKAAELSVEMGPDTLMGRVR
;
A
#
# COMPACT_ATOMS: atom_id res chain seq x y z
N MET A 1 -36.53 -34.68 -16.99
CA MET A 1 -37.67 -34.50 -16.05
C MET A 1 -37.18 -34.74 -14.64
N ASN A 2 -37.84 -34.11 -13.67
CA ASN A 2 -37.57 -34.10 -12.22
C ASN A 2 -36.22 -33.51 -11.79
N GLU A 3 -36.32 -32.45 -10.99
CA GLU A 3 -35.24 -31.52 -10.64
C GLU A 3 -34.43 -31.99 -9.43
N ARG A 4 -33.16 -31.56 -9.35
CA ARG A 4 -32.39 -31.61 -8.10
C ARG A 4 -32.78 -30.45 -7.18
N ARG A 5 -33.81 -30.61 -6.36
CA ARG A 5 -34.08 -29.68 -5.25
C ARG A 5 -33.00 -29.84 -4.17
N LYS A 6 -32.02 -28.93 -4.14
CA LYS A 6 -31.24 -28.67 -2.91
C LYS A 6 -32.17 -28.00 -1.90
N VAL A 7 -32.55 -28.70 -0.84
CA VAL A 7 -33.30 -28.10 0.27
C VAL A 7 -32.34 -27.23 1.09
N ARG A 8 -32.54 -25.91 1.07
CA ARG A 8 -32.04 -25.04 2.14
C ARG A 8 -32.88 -25.33 3.38
N LEU A 9 -32.26 -25.85 4.44
CA LEU A 9 -32.85 -25.80 5.78
C LEU A 9 -32.66 -24.37 6.31
N SER A 10 -33.67 -23.53 6.08
CA SER A 10 -33.83 -22.28 6.81
C SER A 10 -34.18 -22.61 8.26
N LEU A 11 -33.43 -22.05 9.22
CA LEU A 11 -33.77 -22.15 10.63
C LEU A 11 -35.14 -21.50 10.87
N LEU A 12 -36.09 -22.29 11.37
CA LEU A 12 -37.29 -21.80 12.06
C LEU A 12 -37.07 -22.02 13.56
N PRO A 13 -37.53 -21.10 14.42
CA PRO A 13 -37.32 -21.21 15.86
C PRO A 13 -38.14 -22.37 16.46
N GLY A 14 -37.57 -23.04 17.47
CA GLY A 14 -38.30 -24.02 18.30
C GLY A 14 -37.81 -25.47 18.30
N SER A 15 -36.68 -25.80 17.67
CA SER A 15 -36.03 -27.11 17.84
C SER A 15 -34.51 -27.02 17.72
N THR A 16 -33.82 -27.14 18.84
CA THR A 16 -32.38 -27.41 18.90
C THR A 16 -32.14 -28.91 18.69
N PRO A 17 -31.23 -29.33 17.79
CA PRO A 17 -30.86 -30.74 17.69
C PRO A 17 -30.12 -31.21 18.94
N SER A 18 -30.36 -32.45 19.37
CA SER A 18 -29.70 -33.04 20.55
C SER A 18 -28.18 -33.05 20.38
N VAL A 19 -27.44 -33.02 21.51
CA VAL A 19 -25.97 -32.99 21.53
C VAL A 19 -25.39 -34.17 20.71
N ALA A 20 -25.97 -35.36 20.84
CA ALA A 20 -25.59 -36.54 20.05
C ALA A 20 -25.74 -36.33 18.53
N GLN A 21 -26.78 -35.61 18.08
CA GLN A 21 -27.01 -35.32 16.66
C GLN A 21 -26.01 -34.30 16.10
N ARG A 22 -25.51 -33.38 16.94
CA ARG A 22 -24.42 -32.46 16.57
C ARG A 22 -23.06 -33.16 16.52
N ARG A 23 -22.78 -34.04 17.50
CA ARG A 23 -21.53 -34.83 17.58
C ARG A 23 -21.38 -35.81 16.39
N ALA A 24 -22.45 -36.53 16.04
CA ALA A 24 -22.47 -37.42 14.86
C ALA A 24 -22.24 -36.68 13.52
N ALA A 25 -22.68 -35.42 13.41
CA ALA A 25 -22.41 -34.60 12.22
C ALA A 25 -20.94 -34.14 12.10
N PHE A 26 -20.14 -34.28 13.16
CA PHE A 26 -18.71 -33.99 13.18
C PHE A 26 -17.84 -35.22 12.87
N GLU A 27 -18.07 -36.37 13.51
CA GLU A 27 -17.25 -37.58 13.28
C GLU A 27 -17.25 -38.04 11.81
N GLN A 28 -18.33 -37.77 11.07
CA GLN A 28 -18.43 -38.05 9.63
C GLN A 28 -17.54 -37.16 8.73
N LYS A 29 -17.00 -36.03 9.22
CA LYS A 29 -16.05 -35.21 8.47
C LYS A 29 -14.63 -35.77 8.55
N ASP A 30 -14.13 -36.10 9.73
CA ASP A 30 -12.75 -36.55 9.92
C ASP A 30 -12.48 -37.93 9.33
N ALA A 31 -13.51 -38.80 9.28
CA ALA A 31 -13.42 -40.08 8.56
C ALA A 31 -13.25 -39.92 7.03
N GLY A 32 -13.50 -38.74 6.46
CA GLY A 32 -13.51 -38.51 5.01
C GLY A 32 -12.13 -38.37 4.33
N ALA A 33 -11.06 -38.13 5.08
CA ALA A 33 -9.76 -37.71 4.54
C ALA A 33 -8.66 -38.80 4.52
N GLY A 34 -9.04 -40.09 4.45
CA GLY A 34 -8.15 -41.21 4.80
C GLY A 34 -8.00 -42.40 3.83
N ALA A 35 -8.47 -42.33 2.58
CA ALA A 35 -8.46 -43.50 1.66
C ALA A 35 -7.83 -43.21 0.28
N GLY A 36 -6.50 -43.31 0.19
CA GLY A 36 -5.73 -43.04 -1.04
C GLY A 36 -5.87 -44.11 -2.13
N ALA A 37 -5.94 -43.67 -3.40
CA ALA A 37 -6.01 -44.55 -4.56
C ALA A 37 -4.68 -45.30 -4.82
N ALA A 38 -4.78 -46.59 -5.18
CA ALA A 38 -3.61 -47.41 -5.48
C ALA A 38 -3.05 -47.16 -6.90
N ALA A 39 -1.77 -46.79 -7.00
CA ALA A 39 -1.04 -46.69 -8.26
C ALA A 39 0.36 -47.31 -8.13
N GLN A 40 0.82 -47.99 -9.18
CA GLN A 40 2.01 -48.85 -9.15
C GLN A 40 3.30 -48.09 -9.50
N ARG A 41 4.43 -48.44 -8.85
CA ARG A 41 5.79 -48.19 -9.38
C ARG A 41 6.74 -49.38 -9.12
N PRO A 42 7.66 -49.72 -10.05
CA PRO A 42 8.49 -50.93 -9.99
C PRO A 42 9.84 -50.74 -9.27
N GLN A 43 10.46 -51.85 -8.86
CA GLN A 43 11.85 -51.91 -8.38
C GLN A 43 12.86 -51.94 -9.55
N ILE A 44 13.97 -51.19 -9.45
CA ILE A 44 15.24 -51.48 -10.16
C ILE A 44 16.47 -51.31 -9.23
N ARG A 45 17.52 -52.07 -9.53
CA ARG A 45 18.72 -52.42 -8.75
C ARG A 45 19.77 -51.30 -8.51
N ARG A 46 20.68 -51.58 -7.55
CA ARG A 46 22.03 -50.99 -7.40
C ARG A 46 23.03 -51.43 -8.49
N THR A 47 23.83 -50.47 -8.99
CA THR A 47 25.24 -50.59 -9.47
C THR A 47 25.84 -49.17 -9.40
N ARG A 48 26.97 -48.81 -8.75
CA ARG A 48 28.32 -49.37 -8.49
C ARG A 48 29.33 -49.11 -9.63
N SER A 49 30.50 -48.57 -9.25
CA SER A 49 31.72 -48.24 -10.04
C SER A 49 31.71 -46.94 -10.86
N SER A 50 32.84 -46.26 -11.12
CA SER A 50 34.18 -46.19 -10.45
C SER A 50 35.12 -45.18 -11.14
N ARG A 51 36.27 -44.83 -10.49
CA ARG A 51 37.50 -44.20 -11.08
C ARG A 51 37.37 -42.69 -11.39
N ILE A 52 38.43 -41.85 -11.41
CA ILE A 52 39.89 -42.09 -11.29
C ILE A 52 40.64 -40.86 -10.67
N ARG A 53 41.70 -41.11 -9.88
CA ARG A 53 43.08 -40.49 -9.85
C ARG A 53 43.30 -38.97 -10.19
N ARG A 54 44.28 -38.23 -9.61
CA ARG A 54 45.35 -38.47 -8.58
C ARG A 54 46.19 -37.16 -8.33
N ARG A 55 47.06 -37.18 -7.30
CA ARG A 55 48.25 -36.29 -7.02
C ARG A 55 47.93 -34.93 -6.37
N HIS A 56 48.76 -34.34 -5.50
CA HIS A 56 49.89 -34.77 -4.62
C HIS A 56 49.80 -33.85 -3.35
N GLU A 57 50.12 -34.25 -2.11
CA GLU A 57 51.46 -34.24 -1.46
C GLU A 57 52.24 -32.91 -1.64
N GLU A 58 52.88 -32.30 -0.64
CA GLU A 58 53.15 -32.61 0.80
C GLU A 58 53.35 -31.26 1.58
N LEU A 59 53.73 -31.05 2.86
CA LEU A 59 54.46 -31.76 3.95
C LEU A 59 53.88 -31.43 5.37
N GLN A 60 54.38 -32.12 6.41
CA GLN A 60 54.77 -31.73 7.80
C GLN A 60 54.22 -30.44 8.50
N GLY A 61 54.02 -30.36 9.83
CA GLY A 61 54.09 -31.35 10.93
C GLY A 61 54.90 -30.93 12.19
N ILE A 62 54.45 -31.31 13.40
CA ILE A 62 55.17 -31.29 14.73
C ILE A 62 55.34 -29.88 15.39
N ALA A 63 55.41 -29.65 16.72
CA ALA A 63 54.67 -30.18 17.91
C ALA A 63 55.02 -29.37 19.20
N GLU A 64 54.08 -29.31 20.16
CA GLU A 64 54.26 -29.18 21.65
C GLU A 64 54.90 -27.92 22.32
N GLN A 65 54.85 -27.90 23.67
CA GLN A 65 55.03 -26.76 24.60
C GLN A 65 56.44 -26.75 25.27
N PRO A 66 56.89 -25.71 26.04
CA PRO A 66 56.51 -25.59 27.47
C PRO A 66 56.56 -24.19 28.19
N GLN A 67 55.81 -24.10 29.30
CA GLN A 67 56.02 -23.41 30.61
C GLN A 67 56.99 -22.21 30.85
N GLN A 68 56.45 -21.15 31.51
CA GLN A 68 56.92 -20.46 32.76
C GLN A 68 58.30 -19.70 32.78
N GLN A 69 58.62 -18.70 33.64
CA GLN A 69 57.93 -17.99 34.76
C GLN A 69 58.58 -16.59 35.05
N GLU A 70 58.19 -15.95 36.18
CA GLU A 70 58.64 -14.66 36.79
C GLU A 70 58.00 -13.34 36.26
N ALA A 71 57.97 -12.21 37.00
CA ALA A 71 57.46 -11.94 38.37
C ALA A 71 57.52 -10.43 38.76
N LYS A 72 56.41 -9.89 39.31
CA LYS A 72 56.20 -8.66 40.15
C LYS A 72 54.84 -8.02 39.80
N GLY A 73 53.93 -7.68 40.72
CA GLY A 73 53.82 -7.91 42.17
C GLY A 73 52.36 -7.69 42.62
N GLY A 74 51.96 -8.13 43.82
CA GLY A 74 50.55 -8.06 44.29
C GLY A 74 50.15 -6.75 45.02
N ILE A 75 49.01 -6.66 45.72
CA ILE A 75 47.98 -7.69 46.03
C ILE A 75 46.67 -7.03 46.57
N GLN A 76 45.49 -7.66 46.36
CA GLN A 76 44.15 -7.28 46.89
C GLN A 76 43.64 -5.85 46.52
N ILE A 77 42.38 -5.41 46.72
CA ILE A 77 41.28 -5.72 47.69
C ILE A 77 39.91 -5.87 46.97
N GLN A 78 38.94 -6.58 47.58
CA GLN A 78 37.51 -6.55 47.20
C GLN A 78 36.74 -5.42 47.90
N ILE A 79 36.03 -4.57 47.15
CA ILE A 79 34.89 -3.73 47.60
C ILE A 79 33.97 -3.66 46.36
N GLN A 80 32.75 -4.23 46.31
CA GLN A 80 31.55 -4.12 47.17
C GLN A 80 30.72 -2.86 46.88
N GLU A 81 29.41 -3.02 46.77
CA GLU A 81 28.45 -1.93 46.54
C GLU A 81 28.35 -0.99 47.75
N THR A 82 28.05 0.28 47.52
CA THR A 82 27.55 1.20 48.57
C THR A 82 26.73 2.31 47.90
N GLU A 83 25.55 2.59 48.42
CA GLU A 83 24.72 3.73 47.98
C GLU A 83 25.33 5.08 48.41
N VAL A 84 24.92 6.15 47.72
CA VAL A 84 24.96 7.52 48.27
C VAL A 84 23.64 8.20 47.93
N GLU A 85 22.79 8.37 48.95
CA GLU A 85 21.60 9.23 48.89
C GLU A 85 22.01 10.71 48.97
N VAL A 86 21.24 11.59 48.31
CA VAL A 86 21.11 13.00 48.70
C VAL A 86 19.66 13.43 48.48
N GLU A 87 19.02 13.90 49.55
CA GLU A 87 17.63 14.39 49.55
C GLU A 87 17.50 15.81 48.97
N VAL A 88 16.33 16.14 48.42
CA VAL A 88 15.67 17.46 48.61
C VAL A 88 14.15 17.24 48.75
N GLU A 89 13.53 17.96 49.68
CA GLU A 89 12.20 17.71 50.24
C GLU A 89 10.98 17.99 49.35
N LEU A 90 9.88 17.28 49.64
CA LEU A 90 8.50 17.69 49.37
C LEU A 90 7.80 18.06 50.71
N PRO A 91 7.11 19.21 50.82
CA PRO A 91 6.29 19.54 51.99
C PRO A 91 4.78 19.28 51.77
N ALA A 92 4.10 18.83 52.83
CA ALA A 92 2.64 18.65 52.92
C ALA A 92 2.14 19.05 54.35
N PRO A 93 0.86 18.92 54.74
CA PRO A 93 -0.08 20.05 54.71
C PRO A 93 -0.83 20.33 56.05
N THR A 94 -1.93 21.08 55.98
CA THR A 94 -3.03 21.27 56.99
C THR A 94 -2.82 22.35 58.09
N PRO A 95 -3.86 22.78 58.86
CA PRO A 95 -5.33 22.58 58.72
C PRO A 95 -6.24 23.85 58.90
N SER A 96 -7.55 23.68 58.65
CA SER A 96 -8.72 24.44 59.20
C SER A 96 -9.00 25.86 58.64
N VAL A 97 -10.24 26.40 58.67
CA VAL A 97 -11.51 26.03 59.35
C VAL A 97 -12.70 26.03 58.36
N ASP A 98 -13.76 25.29 58.71
CA ASP A 98 -15.05 25.14 57.99
C ASP A 98 -15.91 26.40 57.87
N ILE A 99 -16.87 26.38 56.93
CA ILE A 99 -18.33 26.45 57.19
C ILE A 99 -19.11 26.25 55.87
N ASP A 100 -20.20 25.47 55.92
CA ASP A 100 -21.14 25.26 54.81
C ASP A 100 -22.57 25.63 55.24
N SER A 101 -23.34 26.33 54.39
CA SER A 101 -24.80 26.51 54.48
C SER A 101 -25.38 27.36 53.34
N ASP A 102 -25.98 26.68 52.36
CA ASP A 102 -27.41 26.72 51.99
C ASP A 102 -28.20 28.06 51.77
N SER A 103 -29.28 27.91 50.99
CA SER A 103 -30.47 28.77 50.87
C SER A 103 -30.49 29.99 49.92
N ARG A 104 -31.69 30.17 49.33
CA ARG A 104 -32.11 31.16 48.30
C ARG A 104 -32.93 32.32 48.96
N PRO A 105 -33.62 33.20 48.20
CA PRO A 105 -33.23 34.14 47.13
C PRO A 105 -33.63 35.60 47.56
N VAL A 106 -34.18 36.44 46.66
CA VAL A 106 -34.88 37.75 46.91
C VAL A 106 -33.94 38.94 47.25
N ASP A 107 -34.12 40.19 46.79
CA ASP A 107 -34.63 40.78 45.51
C ASP A 107 -34.57 42.33 45.64
N VAL A 108 -34.49 43.07 44.51
CA VAL A 108 -35.17 44.39 44.24
C VAL A 108 -34.83 45.61 45.16
N ASP A 109 -34.74 46.89 44.74
CA ASP A 109 -34.95 47.66 43.48
C ASP A 109 -33.87 48.80 43.41
N ILE A 110 -33.83 49.81 42.53
CA ILE A 110 -34.82 50.89 42.26
C ILE A 110 -34.57 51.52 40.87
N ASN A 111 -35.53 51.36 39.94
CA ASN A 111 -35.97 52.32 38.87
C ASN A 111 -34.93 52.90 37.83
N ILE A 112 -35.28 53.51 36.67
CA ILE A 112 -36.49 54.21 36.20
C ILE A 112 -36.86 53.87 34.72
N ALA A 113 -38.11 53.42 34.53
CA ALA A 113 -39.10 53.60 33.44
C ALA A 113 -38.79 54.09 31.98
N ARG A 114 -39.40 53.35 31.02
CA ARG A 114 -40.23 53.78 29.84
C ARG A 114 -39.64 54.18 28.47
N GLN A 115 -40.37 53.76 27.41
CA GLN A 115 -40.40 54.26 26.01
C GLN A 115 -41.56 55.30 25.82
N PRO A 116 -41.95 55.81 24.62
CA PRO A 116 -41.31 55.84 23.27
C PRO A 116 -41.40 57.21 22.48
N GLN A 117 -40.48 57.46 21.53
CA GLN A 117 -40.61 58.31 20.29
C GLN A 117 -41.00 59.83 20.39
N PRO A 118 -40.90 60.67 19.31
CA PRO A 118 -40.18 60.60 18.02
C PRO A 118 -39.37 61.90 17.61
N GLN A 119 -38.79 61.91 16.38
CA GLN A 119 -38.26 63.06 15.59
C GLN A 119 -36.89 63.68 16.03
N GLN A 120 -36.03 64.27 15.17
CA GLN A 120 -36.12 64.63 13.72
C GLN A 120 -34.72 64.73 13.03
N GLN A 121 -34.56 64.25 11.77
CA GLN A 121 -33.54 64.60 10.73
C GLN A 121 -32.02 64.41 11.05
N LEU A 122 -31.07 64.22 10.11
CA LEU A 122 -30.98 64.51 8.65
C LEU A 122 -30.55 63.31 7.74
N GLN A 123 -30.45 63.60 6.43
CA GLN A 123 -30.13 62.77 5.23
C GLN A 123 -28.84 61.92 5.30
N GLN A 124 -28.72 60.69 4.75
CA GLN A 124 -29.00 60.09 3.40
C GLN A 124 -27.83 60.22 2.37
N GLN A 125 -27.48 59.22 1.54
CA GLN A 125 -27.88 57.79 1.47
C GLN A 125 -26.80 56.89 0.78
N GLN A 126 -27.18 55.70 0.27
CA GLN A 126 -26.30 54.53 0.03
C GLN A 126 -26.64 53.78 -1.28
N ARG A 127 -25.71 52.91 -1.76
CA ARG A 127 -25.90 51.71 -2.64
C ARG A 127 -26.10 51.80 -4.18
N GLN A 128 -25.13 51.21 -4.89
CA GLN A 128 -25.20 50.05 -5.82
C GLN A 128 -26.22 49.95 -7.00
N TYR A 129 -25.65 49.68 -8.20
CA TYR A 129 -26.20 48.93 -9.38
C TYR A 129 -27.50 49.47 -10.06
N SER A 130 -27.75 49.35 -11.38
CA SER A 130 -27.32 48.37 -12.40
C SER A 130 -27.35 48.92 -13.86
N ARG A 131 -26.78 48.13 -14.81
CA ARG A 131 -27.32 47.80 -16.17
C ARG A 131 -26.87 48.57 -17.45
N TRP A 132 -25.86 47.98 -18.12
CA TRP A 132 -25.71 47.73 -19.59
C TRP A 132 -25.57 48.86 -20.65
N THR A 133 -25.01 48.43 -21.81
CA THR A 133 -25.06 48.97 -23.18
C THR A 133 -24.17 50.15 -23.63
N ALA A 134 -23.03 49.76 -24.25
CA ALA A 134 -22.63 50.06 -25.63
C ALA A 134 -22.12 51.45 -26.10
N ALA A 135 -21.06 51.35 -26.92
CA ALA A 135 -20.63 52.23 -28.02
C ALA A 135 -19.93 53.59 -27.73
N ALA A 136 -18.87 53.82 -28.53
CA ALA A 136 -18.20 55.09 -28.80
C ALA A 136 -19.00 55.89 -29.89
N PRO A 137 -18.63 57.11 -30.38
CA PRO A 137 -17.27 57.67 -30.38
C PRO A 137 -17.10 59.23 -30.38
N ARG A 138 -15.83 59.65 -30.53
CA ARG A 138 -15.32 60.87 -31.24
C ARG A 138 -15.73 62.30 -30.78
N ARG A 139 -14.69 63.00 -30.30
CA ARG A 139 -14.17 64.31 -30.80
C ARG A 139 -14.99 65.62 -30.68
N LEU A 140 -14.24 66.64 -30.22
CA LEU A 140 -13.98 67.97 -30.83
C LEU A 140 -14.53 69.27 -30.18
N SER A 141 -13.55 70.05 -29.68
CA SER A 141 -13.37 71.52 -29.82
C SER A 141 -14.34 72.54 -29.21
N THR A 142 -13.76 73.45 -28.42
CA THR A 142 -13.80 74.94 -28.53
C THR A 142 -12.89 75.52 -27.41
N LEU A 143 -12.21 76.67 -27.48
CA LEU A 143 -11.82 77.62 -28.56
C LEU A 143 -10.72 78.60 -28.01
N ARG A 144 -10.20 79.52 -28.87
CA ARG A 144 -9.34 80.72 -28.57
C ARG A 144 -7.84 80.49 -28.26
N THR A 145 -6.88 81.31 -28.75
CA THR A 145 -6.85 82.32 -29.85
C THR A 145 -5.42 82.72 -30.25
N VAL A 146 -5.14 82.80 -31.57
CA VAL A 146 -4.32 83.83 -32.31
C VAL A 146 -2.82 83.94 -31.95
N THR A 147 -1.84 83.91 -32.87
CA THR A 147 -1.37 84.97 -33.83
C THR A 147 -0.19 84.37 -34.67
N VAL A 148 0.29 84.78 -35.87
CA VAL A 148 -0.21 85.25 -37.20
C VAL A 148 0.95 85.00 -38.24
N PRO A 149 0.75 84.92 -39.59
CA PRO A 149 1.51 83.94 -40.40
C PRO A 149 2.13 84.42 -41.75
N SER A 150 2.56 83.45 -42.58
CA SER A 150 2.71 83.47 -44.07
C SER A 150 3.96 84.15 -44.70
N PRO A 151 4.31 83.93 -46.01
CA PRO A 151 3.48 83.42 -47.12
C PRO A 151 4.05 82.29 -48.03
N GLU A 152 3.27 81.96 -49.07
CA GLU A 152 3.40 80.93 -50.13
C GLU A 152 3.96 81.50 -51.46
N PRO A 153 4.20 80.74 -52.56
CA PRO A 153 3.25 80.69 -53.71
C PRO A 153 3.24 79.34 -54.54
N PRO A 154 2.38 79.15 -55.59
CA PRO A 154 1.70 77.85 -55.80
C PRO A 154 1.85 77.13 -57.20
N PRO A 155 0.82 76.86 -58.05
CA PRO A 155 0.33 75.47 -58.30
C PRO A 155 0.16 75.08 -59.80
N LEU A 156 -0.46 73.92 -60.10
CA LEU A 156 -1.24 73.68 -61.34
C LEU A 156 -2.18 72.44 -61.27
N THR A 157 -3.22 72.41 -62.14
CA THR A 157 -4.26 71.35 -62.29
C THR A 157 -4.56 71.16 -63.83
N PRO A 158 -5.71 70.70 -64.43
CA PRO A 158 -7.13 70.66 -64.01
C PRO A 158 -7.86 69.27 -64.24
N PRO A 159 -9.02 69.04 -64.93
CA PRO A 159 -10.20 68.50 -64.18
C PRO A 159 -11.30 67.63 -64.91
N LEU A 160 -12.45 67.41 -64.21
CA LEU A 160 -13.86 67.16 -64.67
C LEU A 160 -14.23 65.78 -65.33
N THR A 161 -15.48 65.27 -65.40
CA THR A 161 -16.87 65.80 -65.10
C THR A 161 -17.91 64.68 -64.75
N SER A 162 -18.97 65.01 -63.96
CA SER A 162 -20.44 64.63 -63.99
C SER A 162 -21.00 63.33 -64.68
N SER A 163 -22.15 62.71 -64.33
CA SER A 163 -23.19 62.87 -63.25
C SER A 163 -24.29 61.77 -63.29
N SER A 164 -25.06 61.62 -62.20
CA SER A 164 -26.50 61.23 -61.98
C SER A 164 -27.38 60.63 -63.11
N SER A 165 -28.41 59.78 -62.88
CA SER A 165 -28.95 58.97 -61.73
C SER A 165 -29.99 57.94 -62.31
N ASP A 166 -31.03 57.32 -61.71
CA ASP A 166 -31.80 57.46 -60.44
C ASP A 166 -32.60 56.16 -60.04
N SER A 167 -33.77 56.29 -59.37
CA SER A 167 -34.47 55.30 -58.52
C SER A 167 -35.76 54.65 -59.09
N LEU A 168 -36.12 53.41 -58.66
CA LEU A 168 -37.33 53.08 -57.83
C LEU A 168 -37.58 51.57 -57.55
N CYS A 169 -38.49 51.30 -56.60
CA CYS A 169 -38.63 50.04 -55.82
C CYS A 169 -39.60 48.96 -56.36
N SER A 170 -39.38 47.68 -55.95
CA SER A 170 -40.41 46.75 -55.39
C SER A 170 -39.79 45.46 -54.82
N ALA A 171 -40.55 44.68 -54.02
CA ALA A 171 -40.14 43.45 -53.30
C ALA A 171 -41.39 42.53 -53.10
N PRO A 172 -41.41 41.45 -52.29
CA PRO A 172 -40.41 40.43 -51.86
C PRO A 172 -40.90 39.02 -52.40
N PRO A 173 -40.78 37.81 -51.77
CA PRO A 173 -40.04 37.35 -50.56
C PRO A 173 -39.31 35.97 -50.63
N VAL A 174 -38.39 35.74 -49.66
CA VAL A 174 -38.05 34.43 -49.01
C VAL A 174 -37.46 33.31 -49.92
N GLN A 175 -36.37 32.59 -49.59
CA GLN A 175 -35.88 32.08 -48.29
C GLN A 175 -34.33 31.96 -48.26
N ALA A 176 -33.75 31.72 -47.09
CA ALA A 176 -32.31 31.47 -46.84
C ALA A 176 -32.15 30.30 -45.84
N PRO A 177 -30.95 29.74 -45.56
CA PRO A 177 -29.59 30.05 -46.05
C PRO A 177 -28.95 28.81 -46.74
N ALA A 178 -27.64 28.66 -46.99
CA ALA A 178 -26.47 29.53 -46.85
C ALA A 178 -25.55 29.33 -48.08
N TYR A 179 -24.85 30.36 -48.52
CA TYR A 179 -24.00 30.33 -49.73
C TYR A 179 -22.82 31.30 -49.55
N HIS A 180 -21.69 30.98 -50.21
CA HIS A 180 -20.57 31.89 -50.52
C HIS A 180 -19.71 32.36 -49.31
N ASP A 181 -18.40 32.58 -49.44
CA ASP A 181 -17.44 32.36 -50.55
C ASP A 181 -16.05 32.01 -49.94
N SER A 182 -15.14 31.26 -50.58
CA SER A 182 -14.32 31.59 -51.78
C SER A 182 -13.47 32.86 -51.60
N GLU A 183 -12.16 32.91 -51.91
CA GLU A 183 -11.21 31.86 -52.34
C GLU A 183 -9.78 32.28 -51.87
N PRO A 184 -8.67 31.56 -52.19
CA PRO A 184 -7.43 31.58 -51.39
C PRO A 184 -6.31 32.43 -52.07
N PRO A 185 -4.99 32.20 -51.83
CA PRO A 185 -4.27 31.75 -50.62
C PRO A 185 -3.20 32.77 -50.14
N CYS A 186 -2.87 32.80 -48.85
CA CYS A 186 -1.49 33.07 -48.39
C CYS A 186 -1.28 32.82 -46.89
N LYS A 187 -0.38 31.90 -46.53
CA LYS A 187 0.14 31.72 -45.16
C LYS A 187 1.65 32.05 -45.13
N PRO A 188 2.12 32.93 -44.24
CA PRO A 188 3.56 33.12 -43.99
C PRO A 188 4.01 32.27 -42.79
N GLU A 189 4.34 31.00 -43.02
CA GLU A 189 4.99 30.16 -41.99
C GLU A 189 6.52 30.23 -42.15
N GLN A 190 7.18 30.85 -41.16
CA GLN A 190 8.65 30.97 -41.08
C GLN A 190 9.21 30.04 -39.99
N GLU A 191 9.39 28.76 -40.28
CA GLU A 191 10.21 27.89 -39.43
C GLU A 191 11.63 27.73 -39.98
N ARG A 192 12.61 28.07 -39.14
CA ARG A 192 14.04 27.88 -39.40
C ARG A 192 14.48 26.51 -38.87
N LEU A 193 14.39 25.47 -39.68
CA LEU A 193 15.15 24.25 -39.41
C LEU A 193 16.65 24.52 -39.53
N ARG A 194 17.39 24.25 -38.45
CA ARG A 194 18.85 24.23 -38.45
C ARG A 194 19.33 22.88 -38.95
N LEU A 195 19.91 22.84 -40.15
CA LEU A 195 20.70 21.68 -40.58
C LEU A 195 21.99 21.61 -39.75
N ILE A 196 22.16 20.53 -39.00
CA ILE A 196 23.42 20.18 -38.34
C ILE A 196 24.31 19.50 -39.39
N LEU A 197 25.52 20.02 -39.56
CA LEU A 197 26.58 19.34 -40.29
C LEU A 197 27.30 18.38 -39.35
N HIS A 198 27.32 17.09 -39.69
CA HIS A 198 28.41 16.21 -39.30
C HIS A 198 29.02 15.58 -40.57
N THR A 199 30.29 15.89 -40.80
CA THR A 199 31.16 15.16 -41.74
C THR A 199 32.10 14.24 -40.96
N PRO A 200 32.45 13.06 -41.49
CA PRO A 200 32.98 11.96 -40.67
C PRO A 200 34.50 11.99 -40.45
N PRO A 201 35.01 11.28 -39.43
CA PRO A 201 36.42 10.93 -39.33
C PRO A 201 36.81 9.85 -40.36
N THR A 202 38.07 9.90 -40.81
CA THR A 202 38.64 9.05 -41.87
C THR A 202 39.35 7.82 -41.31
N SER A 203 39.27 6.64 -41.96
CA SER A 203 40.44 5.75 -42.14
C SER A 203 40.28 4.64 -43.20
N THR A 204 41.26 4.63 -44.11
CA THR A 204 41.82 3.55 -44.97
C THR A 204 41.24 2.13 -44.98
N ARG A 205 41.05 1.62 -46.21
CA ARG A 205 40.81 0.19 -46.56
C ARG A 205 42.10 -0.66 -46.43
N THR A 206 41.97 -1.93 -46.04
CA THR A 206 42.46 -3.07 -46.87
C THR A 206 41.88 -4.45 -46.48
N SER A 207 41.59 -5.26 -47.51
CA SER A 207 41.59 -6.75 -47.58
C SER A 207 40.79 -7.62 -46.59
N SER A 208 39.92 -8.49 -47.17
CA SER A 208 39.55 -9.87 -46.77
C SER A 208 38.83 -10.13 -45.43
N SER A 209 37.88 -11.08 -45.30
CA SER A 209 37.14 -11.88 -46.30
C SER A 209 36.05 -12.76 -45.65
N THR A 210 35.03 -13.14 -46.44
CA THR A 210 34.16 -14.34 -46.30
C THR A 210 32.93 -14.30 -45.35
N THR A 211 31.81 -14.81 -45.91
CA THR A 211 30.67 -15.51 -45.28
C THR A 211 29.68 -14.81 -44.33
N SER A 212 28.40 -14.99 -44.71
CA SER A 212 27.20 -15.12 -43.88
C SER A 212 26.64 -13.86 -43.17
N PRO A 213 25.44 -13.38 -43.54
CA PRO A 213 24.65 -12.46 -42.73
C PRO A 213 23.75 -13.25 -41.77
N ASP A 214 23.68 -12.80 -40.51
CA ASP A 214 22.59 -13.16 -39.60
C ASP A 214 22.44 -12.03 -38.57
N MET A 215 21.29 -11.36 -38.60
CA MET A 215 20.80 -10.46 -37.55
C MET A 215 19.36 -10.05 -37.86
N ALA A 216 18.48 -10.34 -36.90
CA ALA A 216 17.22 -9.62 -36.70
C ALA A 216 17.54 -8.24 -36.04
N ASP A 217 16.60 -7.33 -35.77
CA ASP A 217 15.17 -7.50 -35.58
C ASP A 217 14.35 -6.25 -35.97
N GLU A 218 13.03 -6.42 -35.85
CA GLU A 218 11.93 -5.46 -35.68
C GLU A 218 12.20 -3.95 -35.38
N ASN A 219 11.27 -3.01 -35.59
CA ASN A 219 9.81 -3.14 -35.72
C ASN A 219 9.20 -2.02 -36.60
N GLY A 220 8.01 -2.23 -37.20
CA GLY A 220 7.31 -1.16 -37.92
C GLY A 220 6.21 -1.57 -38.91
N SER A 221 5.00 -1.82 -38.40
CA SER A 221 3.74 -1.89 -39.20
C SER A 221 3.66 -2.95 -40.31
N ASP A 222 4.04 -4.21 -40.03
CA ASP A 222 3.57 -5.31 -40.89
C ASP A 222 2.06 -5.52 -40.70
N GLY A 223 1.28 -4.93 -41.61
CA GLY A 223 -0.16 -5.12 -41.75
C GLY A 223 -0.49 -6.50 -42.31
N SER A 224 0.02 -7.55 -41.66
CA SER A 224 -0.07 -8.93 -42.11
C SER A 224 -1.52 -9.37 -42.20
N LEU A 225 -2.05 -9.37 -43.42
CA LEU A 225 -3.31 -10.01 -43.75
C LEU A 225 -3.11 -11.51 -43.54
N VAL A 226 -3.40 -11.98 -42.32
CA VAL A 226 -3.40 -13.40 -41.96
C VAL A 226 -4.42 -14.11 -42.85
N VAL A 227 -3.94 -14.59 -44.00
CA VAL A 227 -4.72 -15.36 -44.96
C VAL A 227 -5.17 -16.63 -44.24
N PRO A 228 -6.48 -16.82 -43.97
CA PRO A 228 -6.95 -18.04 -43.34
C PRO A 228 -6.55 -19.21 -44.24
N ARG A 229 -5.86 -20.19 -43.67
CA ARG A 229 -5.38 -21.33 -44.44
C ARG A 229 -6.59 -22.04 -45.05
N LEU A 230 -6.46 -22.51 -46.30
CA LEU A 230 -7.58 -23.14 -47.02
C LEU A 230 -8.16 -24.37 -46.27
N GLU A 231 -7.36 -25.02 -45.42
CA GLU A 231 -7.76 -26.13 -44.54
C GLU A 231 -8.81 -25.77 -43.47
N ASP A 232 -8.92 -24.49 -43.10
CA ASP A 232 -9.95 -24.00 -42.16
C ASP A 232 -11.21 -23.48 -42.84
N LEU A 233 -11.12 -23.11 -44.13
CA LEU A 233 -12.20 -22.46 -44.87
C LEU A 233 -13.02 -23.40 -45.77
N LEU A 234 -12.56 -24.64 -45.96
CA LEU A 234 -13.15 -25.65 -46.86
C LEU A 234 -13.25 -27.02 -46.16
N ARG A 235 -14.08 -27.12 -45.11
CA ARG A 235 -14.21 -28.36 -44.30
C ARG A 235 -15.40 -29.25 -44.70
N HIS A 236 -16.37 -28.74 -45.45
CA HIS A 236 -17.54 -29.48 -45.92
C HIS A 236 -17.66 -29.45 -47.45
N PRO A 237 -18.23 -30.48 -48.11
CA PRO A 237 -18.30 -30.53 -49.57
C PRO A 237 -19.16 -29.41 -50.18
N GLU A 238 -20.09 -28.83 -49.42
CA GLU A 238 -20.91 -27.68 -49.82
C GLU A 238 -20.09 -26.37 -49.86
N ASP A 239 -18.92 -26.31 -49.20
CA ASP A 239 -18.03 -25.14 -49.26
C ASP A 239 -17.36 -24.98 -50.64
N LEU A 240 -17.38 -26.01 -51.49
CA LEU A 240 -16.81 -25.97 -52.84
C LEU A 240 -17.45 -24.89 -53.73
N GLU A 241 -18.75 -24.58 -53.55
CA GLU A 241 -19.41 -23.51 -54.31
C GLU A 241 -18.83 -22.13 -53.96
N LYS A 242 -18.45 -21.93 -52.69
CA LYS A 242 -17.88 -20.68 -52.16
C LYS A 242 -16.52 -20.36 -52.76
N ILE A 243 -15.80 -21.35 -53.32
CA ILE A 243 -14.52 -21.15 -54.00
C ILE A 243 -14.64 -20.13 -55.15
N SER A 244 -15.79 -20.07 -55.84
CA SER A 244 -16.03 -19.09 -56.90
C SER A 244 -16.00 -17.64 -56.39
N VAL A 245 -16.67 -17.38 -55.26
CA VAL A 245 -16.73 -16.08 -54.59
C VAL A 245 -15.39 -15.73 -53.94
N LEU A 246 -14.79 -16.68 -53.22
CA LEU A 246 -13.47 -16.51 -52.61
C LEU A 246 -12.39 -16.20 -53.65
N LYS A 247 -12.43 -16.85 -54.83
CA LYS A 247 -11.53 -16.54 -55.94
C LYS A 247 -11.74 -15.11 -56.46
N ALA A 248 -12.98 -14.64 -56.58
CA ALA A 248 -13.26 -13.26 -56.96
C ALA A 248 -12.76 -12.25 -55.90
N GLU A 249 -12.93 -12.56 -54.61
CA GLU A 249 -12.36 -11.75 -53.52
C GLU A 249 -10.83 -11.72 -53.54
N TYR A 250 -10.16 -12.87 -53.70
CA TYR A 250 -8.70 -12.93 -53.75
C TYR A 250 -8.14 -12.26 -55.00
N ILE A 251 -8.83 -12.33 -56.14
CA ILE A 251 -8.49 -11.52 -57.32
C ILE A 251 -8.61 -10.04 -57.00
N ARG A 252 -9.73 -9.57 -56.42
CA ARG A 252 -9.94 -8.16 -56.07
C ARG A 252 -8.93 -7.66 -55.01
N LYS A 253 -8.62 -8.49 -54.00
CA LYS A 253 -7.58 -8.21 -52.99
C LYS A 253 -6.20 -8.12 -53.64
N LYS A 254 -5.88 -9.04 -54.56
CA LYS A 254 -4.62 -8.99 -55.33
C LYS A 254 -4.56 -7.76 -56.23
N GLU A 255 -5.62 -7.42 -56.94
CA GLU A 255 -5.67 -6.23 -57.81
C GLU A 255 -5.44 -4.94 -57.00
N ASN A 256 -6.03 -4.85 -55.80
CA ASN A 256 -5.83 -3.73 -54.88
C ASN A 256 -4.37 -3.64 -54.37
N VAL A 257 -3.77 -4.78 -53.98
CA VAL A 257 -2.35 -4.86 -53.58
C VAL A 257 -1.43 -4.58 -54.76
N ASP A 258 -1.71 -5.10 -55.95
CA ASP A 258 -0.97 -4.83 -57.18
C ASP A 258 -1.07 -3.34 -57.57
N SER A 259 -2.16 -2.63 -57.26
CA SER A 259 -2.24 -1.17 -57.41
C SER A 259 -1.44 -0.43 -56.34
N GLN A 260 -1.56 -0.81 -55.06
CA GLN A 260 -0.79 -0.19 -53.97
C GLN A 260 0.73 -0.38 -54.15
N LEU A 261 1.16 -1.54 -54.65
CA LEU A 261 2.56 -1.81 -55.01
C LEU A 261 3.01 -0.98 -56.23
N ARG A 262 2.13 -0.72 -57.20
CA ARG A 262 2.44 0.17 -58.35
C ARG A 262 2.51 1.63 -57.95
N GLU A 263 1.66 2.06 -57.02
CA GLU A 263 1.64 3.43 -56.47
C GLU A 263 2.85 3.65 -55.57
N GLY A 264 3.12 2.77 -54.59
CA GLY A 264 4.31 2.81 -53.76
C GLY A 264 5.63 2.69 -54.55
N LEU A 265 5.68 1.85 -55.60
CA LEU A 265 6.86 1.79 -56.49
C LEU A 265 7.03 3.10 -57.28
N ARG A 266 5.94 3.73 -57.70
CA ARG A 266 5.97 5.05 -58.38
C ARG A 266 6.46 6.13 -57.43
N ASP A 267 5.96 6.17 -56.20
CA ASP A 267 6.37 7.15 -55.19
C ASP A 267 7.84 6.97 -54.78
N GLN A 268 8.31 5.72 -54.66
CA GLN A 268 9.73 5.43 -54.44
C GLN A 268 10.60 5.82 -55.66
N LEU A 269 10.14 5.56 -56.88
CA LEU A 269 10.85 6.01 -58.09
C LEU A 269 10.86 7.55 -58.22
N GLU A 270 9.78 8.24 -57.84
CA GLU A 270 9.74 9.70 -57.87
C GLU A 270 10.57 10.31 -56.73
N LEU A 271 10.61 9.69 -55.55
CA LEU A 271 11.53 10.05 -54.46
C LEU A 271 13.00 9.84 -54.86
N VAL A 272 13.32 8.74 -55.55
CA VAL A 272 14.66 8.50 -56.12
C VAL A 272 14.97 9.51 -57.22
N GLN A 273 14.01 9.88 -58.07
CA GLN A 273 14.21 10.88 -59.12
C GLN A 273 14.42 12.29 -58.55
N ARG A 274 13.64 12.68 -57.53
CA ARG A 274 13.79 13.95 -56.80
C ARG A 274 15.14 13.99 -56.08
N SER A 275 15.46 12.99 -55.26
CA SER A 275 16.75 12.94 -54.55
C SER A 275 17.97 12.83 -55.47
N LEU A 276 17.85 12.22 -56.65
CA LEU A 276 18.90 12.26 -57.68
C LEU A 276 19.06 13.66 -58.29
N ALA A 277 17.97 14.39 -58.51
CA ALA A 277 18.00 15.79 -58.94
C ALA A 277 18.59 16.70 -57.85
N ASP A 278 18.17 16.54 -56.60
CA ASP A 278 18.69 17.27 -55.43
C ASP A 278 20.18 16.96 -55.19
N LEU A 279 20.62 15.71 -55.42
CA LEU A 279 22.04 15.34 -55.35
C LEU A 279 22.85 15.91 -56.52
N ALA A 280 22.28 15.96 -57.73
CA ALA A 280 22.92 16.57 -58.89
C ALA A 280 23.06 18.10 -58.73
N GLU A 281 22.02 18.75 -58.23
CA GLU A 281 21.99 20.18 -57.91
C GLU A 281 22.89 20.51 -56.72
N GLY A 282 22.85 19.72 -55.65
CA GLY A 282 23.77 19.83 -54.52
C GLY A 282 25.22 19.64 -54.94
N ARG A 283 25.52 18.70 -55.84
CA ARG A 283 26.85 18.55 -56.44
C ARG A 283 27.24 19.75 -57.30
N ARG A 284 26.29 20.35 -58.04
CA ARG A 284 26.51 21.60 -58.80
C ARG A 284 26.83 22.75 -57.86
N GLN A 285 26.02 22.98 -56.83
CA GLN A 285 26.23 24.00 -55.80
C GLN A 285 27.56 23.79 -55.03
N ILE A 286 27.97 22.54 -54.76
CA ILE A 286 29.28 22.23 -54.17
C ILE A 286 30.43 22.53 -55.14
N MET A 287 30.27 22.28 -56.45
CA MET A 287 31.25 22.70 -57.45
C MET A 287 31.29 24.22 -57.58
N ASP A 288 30.16 24.91 -57.66
CA ASP A 288 30.07 26.36 -57.75
C ASP A 288 30.64 27.04 -56.49
N ALA A 289 30.35 26.51 -55.28
CA ALA A 289 30.91 26.97 -54.02
C ALA A 289 32.39 26.61 -53.80
N LYS A 290 32.95 25.69 -54.59
CA LYS A 290 34.39 25.38 -54.62
C LYS A 290 35.14 26.19 -55.67
N MET A 291 34.53 26.36 -56.84
CA MET A 291 35.07 27.12 -57.98
C MET A 291 34.93 28.63 -57.77
N GLY A 292 33.94 29.10 -57.03
CA GLY A 292 33.77 30.50 -56.65
C GLY A 292 34.98 31.06 -55.88
N PRO A 293 35.35 30.48 -54.72
CA PRO A 293 36.57 30.84 -54.00
C PRO A 293 37.83 30.68 -54.86
N GLN A 294 37.97 29.61 -55.63
CA GLN A 294 39.13 29.44 -56.53
C GLN A 294 39.17 30.46 -57.68
N GLY A 295 38.02 30.94 -58.14
CA GLY A 295 37.91 32.03 -59.11
C GLY A 295 38.23 33.38 -58.49
N ILE A 296 37.78 33.62 -57.26
CA ILE A 296 38.15 34.81 -56.47
C ILE A 296 39.66 34.81 -56.17
N ASP A 297 40.24 33.69 -55.74
CA ASP A 297 41.68 33.54 -55.48
C ASP A 297 42.51 33.75 -56.76
N ARG A 298 42.02 33.28 -57.92
CA ARG A 298 42.64 33.55 -59.23
C ARG A 298 42.55 35.03 -59.61
N LEU A 299 41.37 35.63 -59.55
CA LEU A 299 41.17 37.05 -59.83
C LEU A 299 41.95 37.94 -58.83
N TRP A 300 42.17 37.48 -57.60
CA TRP A 300 43.00 38.13 -56.58
C TRP A 300 44.49 38.02 -56.91
N ALA A 301 44.98 36.85 -57.35
CA ALA A 301 46.35 36.69 -57.82
C ALA A 301 46.63 37.45 -59.14
N GLU A 302 45.67 37.45 -60.07
CA GLU A 302 45.73 38.19 -61.33
C GLU A 302 45.72 39.71 -61.06
N SER A 303 44.83 40.21 -60.20
CA SER A 303 44.82 41.64 -59.81
C SER A 303 46.02 42.05 -58.95
N GLN A 304 46.58 41.16 -58.12
CA GLN A 304 47.89 41.37 -57.48
C GLN A 304 49.01 41.56 -58.50
N SER A 305 49.00 40.82 -59.61
CA SER A 305 49.99 40.99 -60.68
C SER A 305 49.78 42.28 -61.50
N ALA A 306 48.56 42.81 -61.54
CA ALA A 306 48.22 44.04 -62.25
C ALA A 306 48.47 45.33 -61.45
N LEU A 307 48.47 45.26 -60.10
CA LEU A 307 48.69 46.37 -59.19
C LEU A 307 50.04 46.21 -58.48
N GLY A 308 51.11 46.74 -59.08
CA GLY A 308 52.50 46.53 -58.63
C GLY A 308 52.78 46.86 -57.15
N ASP A 309 52.05 47.83 -56.57
CA ASP A 309 52.18 48.22 -55.15
C ASP A 309 51.12 47.61 -54.23
N PHE A 310 50.29 46.66 -54.69
CA PHE A 310 49.26 46.04 -53.85
C PHE A 310 49.86 45.35 -52.60
N ALA A 311 51.06 44.78 -52.71
CA ALA A 311 51.77 44.20 -51.58
C ALA A 311 52.26 45.25 -50.54
N GLN A 312 52.29 46.54 -50.90
CA GLN A 312 52.49 47.64 -49.95
C GLN A 312 51.15 48.09 -49.34
N ILE A 313 50.09 48.15 -50.14
CA ILE A 313 48.73 48.52 -49.70
C ILE A 313 48.14 47.47 -48.72
N ASP A 314 48.32 46.17 -48.98
CA ASP A 314 47.93 45.08 -48.07
C ASP A 314 48.70 45.14 -46.75
N LYS A 315 50.01 45.43 -46.78
CA LYS A 315 50.81 45.70 -45.57
C LYS A 315 50.29 46.92 -44.83
N LEU A 316 50.00 48.02 -45.52
CA LEU A 316 49.46 49.24 -44.92
C LEU A 316 48.08 49.01 -44.29
N ALA A 317 47.19 48.27 -44.95
CA ALA A 317 45.87 47.92 -44.40
C ALA A 317 45.97 46.99 -43.18
N LYS A 318 46.90 46.03 -43.18
CA LYS A 318 47.21 45.18 -42.01
C LYS A 318 47.82 45.99 -40.87
N ILE A 319 48.75 46.91 -41.18
CA ILE A 319 49.34 47.84 -40.21
C ILE A 319 48.24 48.73 -39.62
N GLN A 320 47.37 49.34 -40.43
CA GLN A 320 46.27 50.18 -39.98
C GLN A 320 45.29 49.41 -39.10
N ARG A 321 44.86 48.21 -39.50
CA ARG A 321 43.97 47.35 -38.70
C ARG A 321 44.60 46.94 -37.37
N ASN A 322 45.91 46.64 -37.36
CA ASN A 322 46.63 46.33 -36.14
C ASN A 322 46.79 47.57 -35.24
N PHE A 323 47.06 48.76 -35.81
CA PHE A 323 47.08 50.03 -35.07
C PHE A 323 45.72 50.36 -34.48
N GLU A 324 44.63 50.15 -35.21
CA GLU A 324 43.26 50.36 -34.74
C GLU A 324 42.92 49.42 -33.57
N ALA A 325 43.30 48.14 -33.67
CA ALA A 325 43.16 47.17 -32.56
C ALA A 325 44.01 47.54 -31.34
N VAL A 326 45.25 48.00 -31.53
CA VAL A 326 46.15 48.46 -30.44
C VAL A 326 45.64 49.75 -29.80
N LEU A 327 45.11 50.70 -30.59
CA LEU A 327 44.49 51.93 -30.08
C LEU A 327 43.21 51.64 -29.30
N PHE A 328 42.39 50.68 -29.76
CA PHE A 328 41.22 50.19 -29.03
C PHE A 328 41.63 49.55 -27.70
N MET A 329 42.60 48.63 -27.71
CA MET A 329 43.11 47.95 -26.51
C MET A 329 43.71 48.96 -25.52
N LYS A 330 44.54 49.89 -25.99
CA LYS A 330 45.12 50.98 -25.17
C LYS A 330 44.01 51.82 -24.54
N LYS A 331 43.02 52.26 -25.32
CA LYS A 331 41.92 53.08 -24.80
C LYS A 331 41.09 52.32 -23.76
N GLY A 332 40.84 51.02 -23.97
CA GLY A 332 40.14 50.18 -23.00
C GLY A 332 40.91 50.06 -21.68
N LEU A 333 42.23 49.84 -21.73
CA LEU A 333 43.08 49.84 -20.53
C LEU A 333 43.10 51.21 -19.83
N GLU A 334 43.07 52.31 -20.58
CA GLU A 334 43.01 53.67 -20.02
C GLU A 334 41.66 54.03 -19.38
N THR A 335 40.53 53.40 -19.78
CA THR A 335 39.21 53.63 -19.15
C THR A 335 38.82 52.58 -18.12
N PHE A 336 39.44 51.39 -18.13
CA PHE A 336 39.01 50.22 -17.35
C PHE A 336 38.72 50.51 -15.87
N HIS A 337 39.65 51.15 -15.15
CA HIS A 337 39.45 51.45 -13.73
C HIS A 337 38.35 52.48 -13.47
N ALA A 338 38.09 53.40 -14.42
CA ALA A 338 36.98 54.35 -14.31
C ALA A 338 35.62 53.66 -14.58
N ASP A 339 35.59 52.76 -15.57
CA ASP A 339 34.41 51.96 -15.88
C ASP A 339 34.06 50.97 -14.74
N VAL A 340 35.06 50.42 -14.04
CA VAL A 340 34.88 49.62 -12.80
C VAL A 340 34.36 50.47 -11.64
N ALA A 341 34.94 51.64 -11.38
CA ALA A 341 34.49 52.52 -10.31
C ALA A 341 33.04 53.03 -10.52
N GLU A 342 32.61 53.21 -11.77
CA GLU A 342 31.22 53.54 -12.11
C GLU A 342 30.27 52.35 -11.89
N VAL A 343 30.74 51.11 -12.12
CA VAL A 343 29.99 49.89 -11.75
C VAL A 343 29.82 49.78 -10.23
N GLU A 344 30.89 49.98 -9.44
CA GLU A 344 30.79 50.03 -7.99
C GLU A 344 29.85 51.13 -7.49
N ARG A 345 29.81 52.29 -8.17
CA ARG A 345 28.89 53.38 -7.84
C ARG A 345 27.43 52.94 -8.03
N MET A 346 27.12 52.27 -9.13
CA MET A 346 25.77 51.74 -9.40
C MET A 346 25.38 50.60 -8.45
N LEU A 347 26.28 49.69 -8.11
CA LEU A 347 26.03 48.63 -7.11
C LEU A 347 25.71 49.23 -5.74
N ARG A 348 26.46 50.24 -5.31
CA ARG A 348 26.24 50.96 -4.04
C ARG A 348 24.93 51.77 -4.00
N GLU A 349 24.32 52.04 -5.15
CA GLU A 349 22.99 52.64 -5.25
C GLU A 349 21.87 51.59 -5.21
N ASP A 350 22.09 50.41 -5.79
CA ASP A 350 21.15 49.27 -5.71
C ASP A 350 21.11 48.63 -4.31
N ASP A 351 22.23 48.65 -3.55
CA ASP A 351 22.29 48.29 -2.12
C ASP A 351 21.32 49.11 -1.25
N MET A 352 20.97 50.34 -1.67
CA MET A 352 20.05 51.22 -0.93
C MET A 352 18.56 50.94 -1.22
N ASP A 353 18.26 50.18 -2.29
CA ASP A 353 16.91 49.82 -2.73
C ASP A 353 16.89 48.35 -3.22
N MET A 354 17.26 47.44 -2.31
CA MET A 354 17.50 46.02 -2.59
C MET A 354 16.25 45.25 -3.08
N GLU A 355 15.04 45.75 -2.83
CA GLU A 355 13.79 45.17 -3.38
C GLU A 355 13.58 45.51 -4.86
N ASN A 356 14.18 46.59 -5.34
CA ASN A 356 13.95 47.13 -6.67
C ASN A 356 15.17 46.95 -7.58
N GLN A 357 16.39 47.25 -7.10
CA GLN A 357 17.65 47.16 -7.86
C GLN A 357 17.52 47.78 -9.28
N PRO A 358 17.32 49.11 -9.38
CA PRO A 358 17.08 49.78 -10.65
C PRO A 358 18.25 49.68 -11.64
N ASN A 359 19.50 49.60 -11.17
CA ASN A 359 20.69 49.58 -12.02
C ASN A 359 21.12 48.18 -12.46
N LEU A 360 20.61 47.10 -11.87
CA LEU A 360 20.98 45.70 -12.14
C LEU A 360 21.26 45.36 -13.62
N LEU A 361 20.40 45.81 -14.54
CA LEU A 361 20.57 45.56 -15.98
C LEU A 361 21.71 46.39 -16.61
N ASN A 362 21.92 47.63 -16.14
CA ASN A 362 23.03 48.48 -16.55
C ASN A 362 24.35 47.90 -16.04
N VAL A 363 24.38 47.46 -14.78
CA VAL A 363 25.51 46.78 -14.15
C VAL A 363 25.85 45.49 -14.88
N HIS A 364 24.88 44.61 -15.17
CA HIS A 364 25.12 43.38 -15.96
C HIS A 364 25.74 43.66 -17.32
N MET A 365 25.24 44.70 -18.02
CA MET A 365 25.75 45.09 -19.34
C MET A 365 27.13 45.77 -19.28
N ALA A 366 27.46 46.47 -18.21
CA ALA A 366 28.79 47.05 -17.98
C ALA A 366 29.81 45.97 -17.59
N LEU A 367 29.51 45.16 -16.57
CA LEU A 367 30.33 44.02 -16.15
C LEU A 367 30.56 43.04 -17.31
N SER A 368 29.55 42.75 -18.12
CA SER A 368 29.73 41.88 -19.30
C SER A 368 30.73 42.43 -20.29
N ARG A 369 30.76 43.75 -20.54
CA ARG A 369 31.76 44.38 -21.42
C ARG A 369 33.17 44.34 -20.82
N LEU A 370 33.29 44.56 -19.50
CA LEU A 370 34.57 44.51 -18.79
C LEU A 370 35.14 43.08 -18.75
N ARG A 371 34.30 42.08 -18.47
CA ARG A 371 34.64 40.65 -18.57
C ARG A 371 35.04 40.27 -20.00
N ASP A 372 34.27 40.65 -21.01
CA ASP A 372 34.58 40.33 -22.41
C ASP A 372 35.88 41.03 -22.89
N PHE A 373 36.18 42.25 -22.40
CA PHE A 373 37.43 42.96 -22.67
C PHE A 373 38.64 42.27 -22.02
N ARG A 374 38.53 41.90 -20.73
CA ARG A 374 39.54 41.11 -20.00
C ARG A 374 39.84 39.78 -20.72
N ASP A 375 38.79 39.02 -21.03
CA ASP A 375 38.89 37.69 -21.66
C ASP A 375 39.43 37.78 -23.12
N GLU A 376 39.35 38.93 -23.79
CA GLU A 376 40.03 39.19 -25.07
C GLU A 376 41.49 39.62 -24.89
N ALA A 377 41.78 40.53 -23.96
CA ALA A 377 43.15 40.98 -23.67
C ALA A 377 44.06 39.83 -23.22
N MET A 378 43.58 38.99 -22.29
CA MET A 378 44.31 37.81 -21.80
C MET A 378 44.53 36.77 -22.90
N ASP A 379 43.56 36.56 -23.78
CA ASP A 379 43.67 35.64 -24.92
C ASP A 379 44.68 36.14 -25.98
N GLN A 380 44.75 37.46 -26.22
CA GLN A 380 45.78 38.06 -27.09
C GLN A 380 47.19 37.86 -26.52
N ILE A 381 47.42 38.07 -25.22
CA ILE A 381 48.74 37.84 -24.61
C ILE A 381 49.09 36.35 -24.55
N ARG A 382 48.14 35.46 -24.23
CA ARG A 382 48.34 34.00 -24.27
C ARG A 382 48.73 33.49 -25.66
N ARG A 383 48.22 34.12 -26.74
CA ARG A 383 48.68 33.86 -28.12
C ARG A 383 50.08 34.39 -28.39
N ALA A 384 50.45 35.54 -27.84
CA ALA A 384 51.80 36.10 -27.94
C ALA A 384 52.84 35.32 -27.12
N LYS A 385 52.39 34.57 -26.10
CA LYS A 385 53.20 33.76 -25.16
C LYS A 385 54.16 34.57 -24.27
N ASP A 386 53.89 35.86 -24.09
CA ASP A 386 54.65 36.68 -23.13
C ASP A 386 54.06 36.55 -21.71
N LYS A 387 54.76 35.77 -20.88
CA LYS A 387 54.39 35.55 -19.48
C LYS A 387 54.58 36.78 -18.58
N SER A 388 55.38 37.77 -18.99
CA SER A 388 55.63 38.97 -18.17
C SER A 388 54.46 39.93 -18.26
N SER A 389 54.02 40.25 -19.48
CA SER A 389 52.81 41.07 -19.70
C SER A 389 51.52 40.38 -19.24
N GLU A 390 51.45 39.03 -19.21
CA GLU A 390 50.28 38.32 -18.65
C GLU A 390 50.10 38.57 -17.15
N ALA A 391 51.20 38.64 -16.38
CA ALA A 391 51.13 38.97 -14.96
C ALA A 391 50.65 40.41 -14.73
N THR A 392 51.19 41.39 -15.46
CA THR A 392 50.79 42.80 -15.33
C THR A 392 49.35 43.05 -15.77
N LEU A 393 48.83 42.35 -16.79
CA LEU A 393 47.39 42.41 -17.08
C LEU A 393 46.54 41.80 -15.96
N THR A 394 47.00 40.73 -15.32
CA THR A 394 46.26 40.11 -14.21
C THR A 394 46.15 41.08 -13.02
N GLU A 395 47.23 41.77 -12.66
CA GLU A 395 47.28 42.84 -11.65
C GLU A 395 46.36 44.02 -12.00
N LEU A 396 46.36 44.48 -13.26
CA LEU A 396 45.45 45.54 -13.74
C LEU A 396 43.96 45.15 -13.71
N PHE A 397 43.65 43.86 -13.78
CA PHE A 397 42.27 43.35 -13.82
C PHE A 397 41.76 42.84 -12.46
N GLU A 398 42.59 42.76 -11.43
CA GLU A 398 42.26 42.24 -10.09
C GLU A 398 41.03 42.93 -9.46
N GLY A 399 40.91 44.25 -9.63
CA GLY A 399 39.77 45.03 -9.13
C GLY A 399 38.41 44.74 -9.79
N LEU A 400 38.36 43.93 -10.86
CA LEU A 400 37.08 43.55 -11.47
C LEU A 400 36.38 42.42 -10.70
N ASP A 401 37.12 41.46 -10.17
CA ASP A 401 36.52 40.24 -9.60
C ASP A 401 35.73 40.50 -8.29
N PRO A 402 36.12 41.41 -7.37
CA PRO A 402 35.26 41.82 -6.26
C PRO A 402 33.95 42.51 -6.69
N ALA A 403 33.97 43.28 -7.79
CA ALA A 403 32.77 43.88 -8.38
C ALA A 403 31.90 42.86 -9.14
N ILE A 404 32.45 41.68 -9.44
CA ILE A 404 31.69 40.52 -9.93
C ILE A 404 30.98 39.83 -8.77
N GLU A 405 31.69 39.54 -7.68
CA GLU A 405 31.13 38.88 -6.49
C GLU A 405 29.96 39.70 -5.89
N TRP A 406 30.12 41.02 -5.71
CA TRP A 406 29.06 41.90 -5.19
C TRP A 406 27.81 41.99 -6.10
N PHE A 407 27.97 41.82 -7.42
CA PHE A 407 26.83 41.70 -8.34
C PHE A 407 26.19 40.30 -8.29
N ASP A 408 26.99 39.25 -8.11
CA ASP A 408 26.50 37.88 -8.00
C ASP A 408 25.73 37.67 -6.68
N ASP A 409 26.10 38.37 -5.59
CA ASP A 409 25.34 38.45 -4.34
C ASP A 409 23.98 39.17 -4.50
N HIS A 410 23.96 40.30 -5.22
CA HIS A 410 22.72 40.98 -5.60
C HIS A 410 21.79 40.03 -6.38
N LEU A 411 22.35 39.30 -7.36
CA LEU A 411 21.64 38.34 -8.20
C LEU A 411 21.12 37.14 -7.40
N GLY A 412 21.93 36.61 -6.47
CA GLY A 412 21.56 35.52 -5.58
C GLY A 412 20.41 35.90 -4.64
N THR A 413 20.54 37.05 -3.96
CA THR A 413 19.50 37.62 -3.09
C THR A 413 18.20 37.87 -3.84
N ALA A 414 18.30 38.39 -5.08
CA ALA A 414 17.17 38.56 -5.97
C ALA A 414 16.50 37.23 -6.35
N CYS A 415 17.27 36.16 -6.60
CA CYS A 415 16.74 34.84 -6.94
C CYS A 415 16.01 34.17 -5.76
N MET A 416 16.52 34.30 -4.53
CA MET A 416 15.84 33.78 -3.33
C MET A 416 14.49 34.47 -3.11
N ASN A 417 14.43 35.80 -3.28
CA ASN A 417 13.25 36.60 -2.96
C ASN A 417 12.17 36.66 -4.06
N ILE A 418 12.26 35.83 -5.11
CA ILE A 418 11.31 35.83 -6.24
C ILE A 418 9.85 35.65 -5.79
N ILE A 419 9.56 34.70 -4.91
CA ILE A 419 8.18 34.42 -4.47
C ILE A 419 7.60 35.63 -3.69
N PRO A 420 8.29 36.18 -2.66
CA PRO A 420 7.93 37.46 -2.03
C PRO A 420 7.75 38.62 -3.03
N LEU A 421 8.67 38.81 -3.98
CA LEU A 421 8.60 39.90 -4.96
C LEU A 421 7.39 39.81 -5.89
N ILE A 422 6.92 38.59 -6.21
CA ILE A 422 5.68 38.38 -6.97
C ILE A 422 4.46 38.65 -6.08
N GLN A 423 4.48 38.25 -4.81
CA GLN A 423 3.39 38.52 -3.85
C GLN A 423 3.25 40.02 -3.52
N ALA A 424 4.36 40.77 -3.52
CA ALA A 424 4.41 42.23 -3.40
C ALA A 424 4.10 42.98 -4.71
N ASP A 425 3.75 42.26 -5.79
CA ASP A 425 3.48 42.77 -7.15
C ASP A 425 4.64 43.55 -7.83
N ASN A 426 5.90 43.41 -7.36
CA ASN A 426 7.08 44.01 -8.02
C ASN A 426 7.51 43.21 -9.27
N ARG A 427 6.63 43.20 -10.26
CA ARG A 427 6.86 42.60 -11.59
C ARG A 427 8.08 43.20 -12.30
N SER A 428 8.45 44.44 -11.97
CA SER A 428 9.54 45.15 -12.66
C SER A 428 10.90 44.52 -12.39
N MET A 429 11.15 44.12 -11.14
CA MET A 429 12.39 43.46 -10.72
C MET A 429 12.46 42.03 -11.27
N VAL A 430 11.37 41.26 -11.17
CA VAL A 430 11.29 39.89 -11.73
C VAL A 430 11.60 39.88 -13.23
N VAL A 431 11.16 40.89 -13.99
CA VAL A 431 11.49 41.04 -15.42
C VAL A 431 12.96 41.44 -15.63
N ARG A 432 13.54 42.36 -14.83
CA ARG A 432 14.99 42.69 -14.91
C ARG A 432 15.85 41.44 -14.71
N LEU A 433 15.58 40.70 -13.63
CA LEU A 433 16.25 39.45 -13.28
C LEU A 433 16.13 38.39 -14.39
N ALA A 434 14.92 38.17 -14.90
CA ALA A 434 14.67 37.21 -15.97
C ALA A 434 15.37 37.59 -17.29
N VAL A 435 15.50 38.89 -17.59
CA VAL A 435 16.26 39.38 -18.76
C VAL A 435 17.75 39.12 -18.61
N VAL A 436 18.34 39.38 -17.43
CA VAL A 436 19.76 39.09 -17.15
C VAL A 436 20.06 37.60 -17.34
N ILE A 437 19.32 36.71 -16.66
CA ILE A 437 19.52 35.25 -16.74
C ILE A 437 19.26 34.73 -18.17
N ALA A 438 18.26 35.26 -18.88
CA ALA A 438 17.95 34.84 -20.25
C ALA A 438 18.95 35.35 -21.30
N ASN A 439 19.64 36.45 -21.03
CA ASN A 439 20.76 36.94 -21.84
C ASN A 439 22.00 36.08 -21.60
N GLU A 440 22.31 35.73 -20.34
CA GLU A 440 23.46 34.90 -20.04
C GLU A 440 23.30 33.45 -20.49
N GLU A 441 22.14 32.81 -20.32
CA GLU A 441 21.85 31.49 -20.90
C GLU A 441 22.10 31.48 -22.42
N LYS A 442 21.78 32.59 -23.10
CA LYS A 442 22.01 32.77 -24.54
C LYS A 442 23.49 33.02 -24.86
N ASN A 443 24.31 33.50 -23.92
CA ASN A 443 25.75 33.61 -24.07
C ASN A 443 26.43 32.27 -23.80
N ASP A 444 26.19 31.65 -22.64
CA ASP A 444 26.69 30.33 -22.25
C ASP A 444 26.41 29.27 -23.33
N ALA A 445 25.21 29.29 -23.94
CA ALA A 445 24.88 28.39 -25.05
C ALA A 445 25.71 28.62 -26.33
N LYS A 446 26.21 29.85 -26.60
CA LYS A 446 27.20 30.11 -27.65
C LYS A 446 28.57 29.59 -27.23
N VAL A 447 28.99 29.88 -26.00
CA VAL A 447 30.33 29.50 -25.48
C VAL A 447 30.48 27.98 -25.52
N ARG A 448 29.50 27.24 -24.99
CA ARG A 448 29.44 25.78 -25.03
C ARG A 448 29.50 25.26 -26.47
N ALA A 449 28.66 25.77 -27.37
CA ALA A 449 28.67 25.38 -28.78
C ALA A 449 29.99 25.69 -29.51
N LEU A 450 30.70 26.77 -29.14
CA LEU A 450 32.03 27.09 -29.67
C LEU A 450 33.10 26.16 -29.11
N GLN A 451 33.06 25.84 -27.81
CA GLN A 451 33.98 24.90 -27.17
C GLN A 451 33.81 23.48 -27.74
N ASP A 452 32.57 23.02 -27.94
CA ASP A 452 32.30 21.69 -28.49
C ASP A 452 32.71 21.60 -29.98
N ALA A 453 32.41 22.63 -30.78
CA ALA A 453 32.90 22.71 -32.16
C ALA A 453 34.44 22.80 -32.26
N GLN A 454 35.13 23.33 -31.24
CA GLN A 454 36.59 23.31 -31.16
C GLN A 454 37.15 21.92 -30.84
N LYS A 455 36.49 21.15 -29.94
CA LYS A 455 36.86 19.76 -29.62
C LYS A 455 36.69 18.85 -30.85
N ASP A 456 35.53 18.91 -31.50
CA ASP A 456 35.19 18.00 -32.58
C ASP A 456 35.99 18.28 -33.86
N HIS A 457 36.27 19.56 -34.15
CA HIS A 457 36.80 20.01 -35.45
C HIS A 457 37.92 21.07 -35.34
N GLU A 458 39.02 20.72 -34.66
CA GLU A 458 40.24 21.55 -34.51
C GLU A 458 40.70 22.21 -35.83
N TYR A 459 40.67 21.47 -36.95
CA TYR A 459 41.05 22.00 -38.26
C TYR A 459 40.10 23.11 -38.78
N LEU A 460 38.80 23.05 -38.49
CA LEU A 460 37.85 24.10 -38.85
C LEU A 460 37.98 25.32 -37.92
N ALA A 461 38.19 25.10 -36.62
CA ALA A 461 38.47 26.18 -35.67
C ALA A 461 39.65 27.05 -36.14
N SER A 462 40.68 26.44 -36.73
CA SER A 462 41.84 27.14 -37.30
C SER A 462 41.53 28.13 -38.44
N ARG A 463 40.35 28.00 -39.09
CA ARG A 463 39.87 28.86 -40.19
C ARG A 463 38.86 29.92 -39.73
N PHE A 464 38.09 29.67 -38.67
CA PHE A 464 37.12 30.63 -38.11
C PHE A 464 37.73 31.71 -37.19
N LYS A 465 39.02 32.05 -37.37
CA LYS A 465 39.77 33.03 -36.56
C LYS A 465 39.17 34.44 -36.51
N SER A 466 38.27 34.79 -37.42
CA SER A 466 37.53 36.07 -37.43
C SER A 466 36.26 36.06 -36.55
N MET A 467 35.79 34.91 -36.08
CA MET A 467 34.59 34.75 -35.24
C MET A 467 34.94 34.62 -33.74
N ASN A 468 36.13 35.08 -33.35
CA ASN A 468 36.72 34.83 -32.03
C ASN A 468 36.41 35.92 -30.98
N ILE A 469 35.54 36.88 -31.35
CA ILE A 469 35.18 38.06 -30.55
C ILE A 469 33.87 37.75 -29.82
N GLY A 470 33.96 37.47 -28.53
CA GLY A 470 32.84 37.17 -27.64
C GLY A 470 33.31 36.51 -26.33
N PRO A 471 32.38 36.27 -25.38
CA PRO A 471 32.70 35.58 -24.13
C PRO A 471 33.26 34.17 -24.38
N LYS A 472 34.23 33.77 -23.56
CA LYS A 472 34.96 32.48 -23.69
C LYS A 472 34.79 31.58 -22.45
N THR A 473 34.34 32.17 -21.35
CA THR A 473 34.00 31.55 -20.07
C THR A 473 32.48 31.29 -20.00
N ILE A 474 32.09 30.17 -19.38
CA ILE A 474 30.69 29.86 -19.06
C ILE A 474 30.41 30.41 -17.66
N ARG A 475 29.32 31.17 -17.48
CA ARG A 475 29.01 31.88 -16.23
C ARG A 475 27.98 31.17 -15.36
N GLY A 476 27.07 30.38 -15.94
CA GLY A 476 26.24 29.44 -15.19
C GLY A 476 25.10 30.03 -14.37
N TYR A 477 24.77 31.32 -14.51
CA TYR A 477 23.72 31.98 -13.71
C TYR A 477 22.35 31.27 -13.76
N LYS A 478 22.02 30.57 -14.85
CA LYS A 478 20.79 29.76 -14.91
C LYS A 478 20.85 28.54 -13.97
N GLU A 479 22.00 27.89 -13.85
CA GLU A 479 22.21 26.73 -12.98
C GLU A 479 22.20 27.16 -11.50
N ASN A 480 22.74 28.35 -11.20
CA ASN A 480 22.64 28.95 -9.87
C ASN A 480 21.20 29.38 -9.54
N PHE A 481 20.46 29.99 -10.48
CA PHE A 481 19.04 30.31 -10.31
C PHE A 481 18.18 29.08 -9.97
N LEU A 482 18.41 27.93 -10.61
CA LEU A 482 17.68 26.70 -10.28
C LEU A 482 18.00 26.21 -8.85
N LYS A 483 19.26 26.31 -8.41
CA LYS A 483 19.66 26.02 -7.02
C LYS A 483 19.04 27.00 -6.03
N SER A 484 18.87 28.28 -6.38
CA SER A 484 18.17 29.25 -5.51
C SER A 484 16.72 28.87 -5.24
N ILE A 485 16.03 28.19 -6.19
CA ILE A 485 14.68 27.67 -5.96
C ILE A 485 14.71 26.54 -4.92
N GLU A 486 15.68 25.63 -5.00
CA GLU A 486 15.88 24.54 -4.05
C GLU A 486 16.21 25.09 -2.65
N LEU A 487 17.16 26.02 -2.56
CA LEU A 487 17.61 26.65 -1.32
C LEU A 487 16.53 27.52 -0.65
N TYR A 488 15.64 28.16 -1.42
CA TYR A 488 14.48 28.89 -0.89
C TYR A 488 13.48 27.95 -0.20
N ALA A 489 13.25 26.76 -0.77
CA ALA A 489 12.26 25.82 -0.24
C ALA A 489 12.78 25.01 0.98
N GLN A 490 14.08 24.73 1.05
CA GLN A 490 14.71 23.96 2.14
C GLN A 490 14.30 24.36 3.57
N PRO A 491 14.40 25.64 4.01
CA PRO A 491 14.02 26.01 5.37
C PRO A 491 12.53 25.77 5.67
N ASN A 492 11.65 25.96 4.67
CA ASN A 492 10.22 25.72 4.83
C ASN A 492 9.90 24.22 4.92
N PHE A 493 10.65 23.36 4.23
CA PHE A 493 10.57 21.90 4.37
C PHE A 493 11.05 21.43 5.75
N GLU A 494 12.11 22.03 6.30
CA GLU A 494 12.63 21.70 7.63
C GLU A 494 11.68 22.16 8.76
N GLU A 495 11.10 23.37 8.66
CA GLU A 495 10.03 23.78 9.58
C GLU A 495 8.81 22.83 9.49
N SER A 496 8.44 22.42 8.27
CA SER A 496 7.35 21.46 8.04
C SER A 496 7.67 20.06 8.59
N LYS A 497 8.95 19.68 8.64
CA LYS A 497 9.47 18.42 9.21
C LYS A 497 9.30 18.39 10.72
N GLN A 498 9.71 19.47 11.39
CA GLN A 498 9.58 19.62 12.85
C GLN A 498 8.10 19.65 13.27
N GLN A 499 7.26 20.44 12.58
CA GLN A 499 5.81 20.46 12.84
C GLN A 499 5.11 19.10 12.61
N PHE A 500 5.63 18.26 11.70
CA PHE A 500 5.09 16.93 11.44
C PHE A 500 5.50 15.90 12.51
N LEU A 501 6.71 16.01 13.05
CA LEU A 501 7.17 15.18 14.18
C LEU A 501 6.42 15.50 15.47
N ASP A 502 6.05 16.76 15.69
CA ASP A 502 5.25 17.19 16.85
C ASP A 502 3.76 16.78 16.77
N ASP A 503 3.13 16.89 15.60
CA ASP A 503 1.71 16.59 15.39
C ASP A 503 1.45 16.05 13.96
N PRO A 504 1.47 14.72 13.76
CA PRO A 504 1.33 14.09 12.44
C PRO A 504 0.04 14.46 11.69
N ASP A 505 -1.07 14.72 12.39
CA ASP A 505 -2.34 15.13 11.79
C ASP A 505 -2.30 16.54 11.19
N ARG A 506 -1.26 17.34 11.50
CA ARG A 506 -1.04 18.68 10.91
C ARG A 506 -0.24 18.68 9.61
N LEU A 507 0.17 17.53 9.08
CA LEU A 507 0.85 17.40 7.79
C LEU A 507 0.15 18.15 6.64
N GLU A 508 -1.19 18.18 6.64
CA GLU A 508 -1.99 18.92 5.65
C GLU A 508 -1.94 20.46 5.83
N LYS A 509 -1.67 20.94 7.06
CA LYS A 509 -1.59 22.36 7.41
C LYS A 509 -0.18 22.93 7.21
N SER A 510 0.87 22.18 7.56
CA SER A 510 2.26 22.60 7.38
C SER A 510 2.56 22.85 5.89
N PHE A 511 2.25 21.89 5.02
CA PHE A 511 2.42 22.03 3.56
C PHE A 511 1.47 23.00 2.85
N LYS A 512 0.80 23.92 3.56
CA LYS A 512 -0.02 24.97 2.95
C LYS A 512 0.81 25.97 2.12
N TRP A 513 2.04 26.29 2.54
CA TRP A 513 2.92 27.21 1.81
C TRP A 513 3.25 26.68 0.40
N PHE A 514 3.61 25.39 0.30
CA PHE A 514 3.96 24.68 -0.94
C PHE A 514 2.94 24.89 -2.08
N PHE A 515 1.64 24.72 -1.78
CA PHE A 515 0.59 24.92 -2.79
C PHE A 515 0.30 26.40 -3.09
N ASN A 516 0.53 27.31 -2.14
CA ASN A 516 0.42 28.76 -2.38
C ASN A 516 1.54 29.25 -3.31
N ASP A 517 2.78 28.77 -3.13
CA ASP A 517 3.93 29.11 -3.97
C ASP A 517 3.71 28.67 -5.41
N LEU A 518 3.32 27.40 -5.63
CA LEU A 518 3.03 26.88 -6.96
C LEU A 518 1.88 27.65 -7.63
N PHE A 519 0.85 28.06 -6.87
CA PHE A 519 -0.21 28.93 -7.38
C PHE A 519 0.28 30.36 -7.70
N THR A 520 1.19 30.91 -6.90
CA THR A 520 1.85 32.22 -7.13
C THR A 520 2.67 32.18 -8.42
N VAL A 521 3.45 31.12 -8.64
CA VAL A 521 4.19 30.88 -9.89
C VAL A 521 3.23 30.71 -11.08
N GLN A 522 2.11 30.01 -10.90
CA GLN A 522 1.11 29.77 -11.93
C GLN A 522 0.47 31.08 -12.43
N GLN A 523 -0.01 31.92 -11.51
CA GLN A 523 -0.76 33.13 -11.86
C GLN A 523 0.15 34.33 -12.15
N GLY A 524 1.18 34.54 -11.33
CA GLY A 524 2.06 35.72 -11.41
C GLY A 524 3.24 35.55 -12.37
N MET A 525 3.98 34.44 -12.27
CA MET A 525 5.31 34.34 -12.89
C MET A 525 5.28 34.02 -14.39
N GLN A 526 4.32 33.22 -14.86
CA GLN A 526 4.32 32.69 -16.24
C GLN A 526 4.38 33.76 -17.35
N ASN A 527 3.89 34.97 -17.06
CA ASN A 527 3.86 36.10 -18.02
C ASN A 527 5.11 37.01 -17.95
N LEU A 528 5.93 36.88 -16.90
CA LEU A 528 7.09 37.74 -16.64
C LEU A 528 8.40 37.16 -17.19
N VAL A 529 8.46 35.84 -17.37
CA VAL A 529 9.67 35.12 -17.79
C VAL A 529 9.57 34.56 -19.22
N PRO A 530 10.70 34.23 -19.89
CA PRO A 530 10.68 33.65 -21.22
C PRO A 530 9.94 32.30 -21.28
N LYS A 531 8.91 32.20 -22.14
CA LYS A 531 8.10 30.97 -22.34
C LYS A 531 8.93 29.70 -22.60
N LYS A 532 10.13 29.84 -23.18
CA LYS A 532 11.12 28.75 -23.37
C LYS A 532 11.47 27.98 -22.08
N TRP A 533 11.37 28.61 -20.92
CA TRP A 533 11.70 27.98 -19.62
C TRP A 533 10.58 27.11 -19.07
N LYS A 534 9.33 27.23 -19.55
CA LYS A 534 8.15 26.52 -19.00
C LYS A 534 8.08 26.61 -17.45
N ILE A 535 8.30 27.80 -16.88
CA ILE A 535 8.69 28.00 -15.47
C ILE A 535 7.81 27.28 -14.44
N PHE A 536 6.50 27.20 -14.68
CA PHE A 536 5.57 26.49 -13.81
C PHE A 536 5.84 24.98 -13.76
N LYS A 537 6.26 24.35 -14.87
CA LYS A 537 6.77 22.97 -14.84
C LYS A 537 8.08 22.90 -14.05
N THR A 538 9.04 23.78 -14.32
CA THR A 538 10.35 23.73 -13.63
C THR A 538 10.24 23.88 -12.10
N TYR A 539 9.40 24.80 -11.61
CA TYR A 539 9.10 24.88 -10.18
C TYR A 539 8.39 23.63 -9.68
N THR A 540 7.39 23.11 -10.42
CA THR A 540 6.69 21.87 -10.06
C THR A 540 7.66 20.70 -9.94
N ASP A 541 8.50 20.45 -10.96
CA ASP A 541 9.46 19.35 -11.01
C ASP A 541 10.44 19.41 -9.81
N ILE A 542 10.96 20.61 -9.48
CA ILE A 542 11.86 20.82 -8.34
C ILE A 542 11.14 20.58 -7.00
N TYR A 543 10.01 21.25 -6.78
CA TYR A 543 9.24 21.16 -5.54
C TYR A 543 8.72 19.72 -5.31
N HIS A 544 8.30 19.04 -6.38
CA HIS A 544 7.83 17.66 -6.36
C HIS A 544 8.94 16.67 -6.00
N ARG A 545 10.14 16.81 -6.59
CA ARG A 545 11.32 16.03 -6.20
C ARG A 545 11.68 16.26 -4.74
N MET A 546 11.70 17.51 -4.25
CA MET A 546 11.97 17.79 -2.84
C MET A 546 10.92 17.18 -1.89
N MET A 547 9.65 17.14 -2.30
CA MET A 547 8.58 16.48 -1.53
C MET A 547 8.73 14.95 -1.52
N HIS A 548 9.15 14.37 -2.63
CA HIS A 548 9.52 12.95 -2.74
C HIS A 548 10.71 12.62 -1.82
N ASP A 549 11.81 13.37 -1.92
CA ASP A 549 13.03 13.14 -1.15
C ASP A 549 12.75 13.24 0.38
N TRP A 550 11.93 14.21 0.79
CA TRP A 550 11.45 14.39 2.17
C TRP A 550 10.59 13.22 2.67
N LEU A 551 9.76 12.62 1.80
CA LEU A 551 8.94 11.47 2.17
C LEU A 551 9.74 10.16 2.20
N ILE A 552 10.68 9.97 1.27
CA ILE A 552 11.55 8.79 1.28
C ILE A 552 12.47 8.79 2.50
N GLU A 553 12.95 9.95 2.97
CA GLU A 553 13.71 10.03 4.23
C GLU A 553 12.95 9.41 5.43
N PHE A 554 11.63 9.60 5.49
CA PHE A 554 10.78 8.96 6.50
C PHE A 554 10.46 7.49 6.18
N VAL A 555 10.23 7.15 4.91
CA VAL A 555 9.87 5.78 4.49
C VAL A 555 11.03 4.78 4.60
N ASP A 556 12.28 5.28 4.61
CA ASP A 556 13.49 4.47 4.82
C ASP A 556 13.95 4.39 6.30
N ASP A 557 13.28 5.07 7.24
CA ASP A 557 13.55 4.94 8.69
C ASP A 557 12.77 3.76 9.32
N PRO A 558 13.45 2.67 9.72
CA PRO A 558 12.81 1.49 10.30
C PRO A 558 12.33 1.70 11.75
N GLN A 559 12.46 2.89 12.35
CA GLN A 559 11.97 3.23 13.69
C GLN A 559 10.81 4.25 13.68
N MET A 560 10.25 4.54 12.50
CA MET A 560 9.09 5.42 12.34
C MET A 560 7.89 5.05 13.24
N PRO A 561 7.32 6.01 14.00
CA PRO A 561 6.08 5.79 14.73
C PRO A 561 4.91 5.44 13.80
N ALA A 562 4.08 4.49 14.21
CA ALA A 562 2.95 4.01 13.40
C ALA A 562 1.93 5.10 13.03
N ALA A 563 1.82 6.17 13.83
CA ALA A 563 1.01 7.35 13.52
C ALA A 563 1.59 8.15 12.34
N ASN A 564 2.91 8.36 12.32
CA ASN A 564 3.60 9.11 11.27
C ASN A 564 3.52 8.37 9.93
N MET A 565 3.70 7.04 9.95
CA MET A 565 3.50 6.19 8.77
C MET A 565 2.06 6.29 8.24
N LEU A 566 1.04 6.24 9.10
CA LEU A 566 -0.35 6.40 8.67
C LEU A 566 -0.63 7.80 8.09
N ALA A 567 -0.10 8.86 8.70
CA ALA A 567 -0.26 10.23 8.21
C ALA A 567 0.33 10.40 6.79
N ILE A 568 1.46 9.76 6.49
CA ILE A 568 2.07 9.71 5.15
C ILE A 568 1.18 8.92 4.16
N ILE A 569 0.72 7.72 4.54
CA ILE A 569 -0.18 6.87 3.75
C ILE A 569 -1.49 7.59 3.39
N ASN A 570 -1.97 8.48 4.26
CA ASN A 570 -3.17 9.31 4.06
C ASN A 570 -2.88 10.69 3.45
N TRP A 571 -1.61 11.03 3.18
CA TRP A 571 -1.20 12.26 2.50
C TRP A 571 -1.06 12.09 0.99
N SER A 572 -0.63 10.92 0.49
CA SER A 572 -0.37 10.71 -0.94
C SER A 572 -1.59 11.00 -1.83
N GLU A 573 -2.75 10.42 -1.52
CA GLU A 573 -4.01 10.67 -2.25
C GLU A 573 -4.38 12.16 -2.18
N LYS A 574 -4.26 12.79 -1.00
CA LYS A 574 -4.53 14.22 -0.80
C LYS A 574 -3.58 15.12 -1.60
N TYR A 575 -2.31 14.75 -1.71
CA TYR A 575 -1.30 15.46 -2.50
C TYR A 575 -1.66 15.44 -3.98
N TYR A 576 -1.86 14.26 -4.58
CA TYR A 576 -2.24 14.15 -5.99
C TYR A 576 -3.59 14.84 -6.28
N LYS A 577 -4.55 14.78 -5.35
CA LYS A 577 -5.84 15.48 -5.39
C LYS A 577 -5.71 17.02 -5.28
N LYS A 578 -4.61 17.54 -4.76
CA LYS A 578 -4.25 18.97 -4.79
C LYS A 578 -3.48 19.35 -6.06
N MET A 579 -2.52 18.54 -6.49
CA MET A 579 -1.78 18.74 -7.76
C MET A 579 -2.74 18.74 -8.97
N LYS A 580 -3.76 17.88 -8.96
CA LYS A 580 -4.82 17.87 -9.98
C LYS A 580 -5.70 19.13 -10.00
N LYS A 581 -5.79 19.87 -8.89
CA LYS A 581 -6.44 21.21 -8.85
C LYS A 581 -5.53 22.31 -9.41
N LEU A 582 -4.21 22.14 -9.33
CA LEU A 582 -3.24 23.02 -9.98
C LEU A 582 -3.10 22.73 -11.49
N GLY A 583 -3.64 21.62 -11.99
CA GLY A 583 -3.70 21.29 -13.42
C GLY A 583 -2.70 20.23 -13.89
N TRP A 584 -2.10 19.46 -12.96
CA TRP A 584 -1.20 18.33 -13.26
C TRP A 584 -1.92 16.99 -13.16
N GLU A 585 -1.67 16.06 -14.08
CA GLU A 585 -2.08 14.67 -13.90
C GLU A 585 -0.96 13.88 -13.18
N ALA A 586 -1.30 12.77 -12.52
CA ALA A 586 -0.32 11.97 -11.78
C ALA A 586 0.78 11.40 -12.69
N SER A 587 0.52 11.23 -13.98
CA SER A 587 1.49 10.81 -15.00
C SER A 587 2.49 11.89 -15.43
N ASP A 588 2.24 13.17 -15.12
CA ASP A 588 3.18 14.28 -15.39
C ASP A 588 4.23 14.46 -14.28
N LEU A 589 3.99 13.80 -13.14
CA LEU A 589 4.71 13.88 -11.88
C LEU A 589 5.56 12.60 -11.74
N VAL A 590 6.88 12.74 -11.93
CA VAL A 590 7.86 11.65 -11.92
C VAL A 590 9.09 12.13 -11.13
N PRO A 591 9.62 11.36 -10.16
CA PRO A 591 9.18 10.03 -9.68
C PRO A 591 7.80 10.04 -9.01
N ASN A 592 7.23 8.87 -8.71
CA ASN A 592 6.05 8.83 -7.84
C ASN A 592 6.47 9.37 -6.46
N VAL A 593 5.65 10.24 -5.86
CA VAL A 593 5.79 10.79 -4.50
C VAL A 593 6.24 9.76 -3.43
N LEU A 594 5.90 8.47 -3.59
CA LEU A 594 6.31 7.36 -2.72
C LEU A 594 6.89 6.15 -3.49
N ASP A 595 7.40 6.34 -4.72
CA ASP A 595 8.02 5.28 -5.55
C ASP A 595 7.20 3.96 -5.64
N ASP A 596 5.87 4.08 -5.74
CA ASP A 596 4.88 2.98 -5.71
C ASP A 596 4.86 2.13 -4.41
N ARG A 597 5.69 2.44 -3.41
CA ARG A 597 5.81 1.72 -2.11
C ARG A 597 4.63 1.92 -1.16
N GLU A 598 3.55 2.58 -1.58
CA GLU A 598 2.30 2.67 -0.82
C GLU A 598 1.78 1.30 -0.37
N GLY A 599 1.86 0.29 -1.25
CA GLY A 599 1.43 -1.07 -0.93
C GLY A 599 2.30 -1.75 0.13
N GLU A 600 3.60 -1.43 0.16
CA GLU A 600 4.55 -1.93 1.17
C GLU A 600 4.25 -1.28 2.53
N LEU A 601 4.14 0.05 2.57
CA LEU A 601 3.83 0.82 3.77
C LEU A 601 2.49 0.42 4.41
N VAL A 602 1.46 0.20 3.59
CA VAL A 602 0.15 -0.30 4.05
C VAL A 602 0.27 -1.73 4.61
N GLN A 603 1.06 -2.59 3.96
CA GLN A 603 1.34 -3.93 4.46
C GLN A 603 2.11 -3.90 5.79
N ASP A 604 3.13 -3.06 5.93
CA ASP A 604 3.94 -3.02 7.15
C ASP A 604 3.22 -2.34 8.32
N TRP A 605 2.40 -1.32 8.07
CA TRP A 605 1.50 -0.76 9.07
C TRP A 605 0.46 -1.81 9.55
N ARG A 606 -0.14 -2.58 8.63
CA ARG A 606 -0.98 -3.75 8.99
C ARG A 606 -0.20 -4.78 9.79
N ASN A 607 1.01 -5.15 9.36
CA ASN A 607 1.85 -6.15 10.03
C ASN A 607 2.21 -5.71 11.46
N LEU A 608 2.40 -4.40 11.69
CA LEU A 608 2.66 -3.83 13.02
C LEU A 608 1.44 -3.97 13.95
N ILE A 609 0.22 -3.71 13.47
CA ILE A 609 -1.01 -3.94 14.26
C ILE A 609 -1.19 -5.43 14.55
N VAL A 610 -1.02 -6.30 13.56
CA VAL A 610 -1.12 -7.76 13.73
C VAL A 610 -0.09 -8.28 14.75
N LYS A 611 1.15 -7.78 14.69
CA LYS A 611 2.20 -8.14 15.67
C LYS A 611 1.85 -7.66 17.09
N ALA A 612 1.34 -6.44 17.24
CA ALA A 612 0.92 -5.90 18.54
C ALA A 612 -0.29 -6.68 19.12
N LEU A 613 -1.23 -7.09 18.26
CA LEU A 613 -2.36 -7.96 18.60
C LEU A 613 -1.88 -9.34 19.09
N ASP A 614 -1.03 -10.02 18.32
CA ASP A 614 -0.54 -11.36 18.68
C ASP A 614 0.33 -11.32 19.94
N GLU A 615 1.25 -10.35 20.08
CA GLU A 615 2.02 -10.13 21.31
C GLU A 615 1.14 -9.86 22.54
N TRP A 616 -0.06 -9.32 22.36
CA TRP A 616 -1.01 -9.09 23.45
C TRP A 616 -1.84 -10.33 23.74
N MET A 617 -2.34 -11.03 22.71
CA MET A 617 -3.06 -12.30 22.85
C MET A 617 -2.20 -13.38 23.52
N ASP A 618 -0.92 -13.49 23.13
CA ASP A 618 0.04 -14.38 23.78
C ASP A 618 0.30 -13.99 25.24
N ARG A 619 0.41 -12.69 25.56
CA ARG A 619 0.56 -12.25 26.95
C ARG A 619 -0.67 -12.62 27.79
N MET A 620 -1.88 -12.39 27.28
CA MET A 620 -3.10 -12.73 27.99
C MET A 620 -3.24 -14.25 28.19
N PHE A 621 -3.01 -15.04 27.14
CA PHE A 621 -3.01 -16.50 27.22
C PHE A 621 -1.93 -17.05 28.18
N ASN A 622 -0.74 -16.45 28.25
CA ASN A 622 0.29 -16.85 29.21
C ASN A 622 -0.06 -16.48 30.67
N THR A 623 -0.86 -15.43 30.90
CA THR A 623 -1.44 -15.13 32.22
C THR A 623 -2.49 -16.18 32.58
N ASP A 624 -3.45 -16.43 31.69
CA ASP A 624 -4.51 -17.44 31.86
C ASP A 624 -3.93 -18.83 32.14
N LYS A 625 -2.91 -19.24 31.36
CA LYS A 625 -2.24 -20.52 31.50
C LYS A 625 -1.56 -20.68 32.86
N ARG A 626 -0.99 -19.62 33.43
CA ARG A 626 -0.42 -19.66 34.78
C ARG A 626 -1.52 -19.81 35.83
N ALA A 627 -2.49 -18.88 35.83
CA ALA A 627 -3.60 -18.91 36.77
C ALA A 627 -4.33 -20.27 36.80
N PHE A 628 -4.60 -20.85 35.62
CA PHE A 628 -5.19 -22.17 35.50
C PHE A 628 -4.28 -23.30 36.03
N LEU A 629 -2.99 -23.32 35.67
CA LEU A 629 -2.06 -24.37 36.10
C LEU A 629 -1.73 -24.31 37.60
N ASP A 630 -1.58 -23.09 38.13
CA ASP A 630 -1.33 -22.81 39.55
C ASP A 630 -2.62 -22.92 40.40
N ARG A 631 -3.78 -23.18 39.76
CA ARG A 631 -5.12 -23.31 40.35
C ARG A 631 -5.56 -22.08 41.16
N ASP A 632 -5.19 -20.90 40.67
CA ASP A 632 -5.52 -19.62 41.29
C ASP A 632 -7.03 -19.35 41.22
N MET A 633 -7.69 -19.35 42.39
CA MET A 633 -9.10 -19.04 42.51
C MET A 633 -9.37 -17.53 42.55
N ASP A 634 -8.36 -16.69 42.86
CA ASP A 634 -8.49 -15.23 42.81
C ASP A 634 -8.50 -14.70 41.36
N SER A 635 -8.09 -15.52 40.37
CA SER A 635 -8.27 -15.24 38.94
C SER A 635 -9.67 -15.55 38.39
N LEU A 636 -10.50 -16.25 39.17
CA LEU A 636 -11.92 -16.47 38.85
C LEU A 636 -12.80 -15.37 39.47
N ASP A 637 -13.96 -15.15 38.88
CA ASP A 637 -15.00 -14.24 39.38
C ASP A 637 -16.41 -14.83 39.22
N THR A 638 -17.40 -14.22 39.85
CA THR A 638 -18.81 -14.56 39.70
C THR A 638 -19.57 -13.38 39.10
N ASN A 639 -20.09 -13.55 37.87
CA ASN A 639 -20.91 -12.55 37.20
C ASN A 639 -22.18 -12.23 38.04
N PRO A 640 -22.77 -11.02 37.97
CA PRO A 640 -24.06 -10.69 38.62
C PRO A 640 -25.19 -11.73 38.49
N ASP A 641 -25.23 -12.55 37.43
CA ASP A 641 -26.19 -13.64 37.25
C ASP A 641 -25.89 -14.93 38.06
N GLY A 642 -24.76 -14.96 38.77
CA GLY A 642 -24.28 -16.09 39.58
C GLY A 642 -23.26 -17.01 38.89
N PHE A 643 -22.91 -16.78 37.62
CA PHE A 643 -22.05 -17.69 36.84
C PHE A 643 -20.56 -17.45 37.05
N PHE A 644 -19.76 -18.52 37.18
CA PHE A 644 -18.29 -18.44 37.20
C PHE A 644 -17.71 -17.92 35.87
N ARG A 645 -16.66 -17.10 35.96
CA ARG A 645 -15.96 -16.39 34.87
C ARG A 645 -14.45 -16.34 35.09
N THR A 646 -13.66 -16.30 34.02
CA THR A 646 -12.28 -15.81 34.07
C THR A 646 -12.25 -14.28 34.02
N LYS A 647 -11.43 -13.63 34.85
CA LYS A 647 -11.34 -12.15 34.89
C LYS A 647 -10.79 -11.53 33.60
N THR A 648 -10.08 -12.31 32.80
CA THR A 648 -9.40 -11.90 31.56
C THR A 648 -10.31 -11.86 30.32
N LEU A 649 -11.47 -12.52 30.32
CA LEU A 649 -12.37 -12.57 29.16
C LEU A 649 -12.82 -11.16 28.71
N GLY A 650 -13.25 -10.32 29.64
CA GLY A 650 -13.71 -8.97 29.35
C GLY A 650 -12.60 -8.06 28.81
N ASP A 651 -11.38 -8.22 29.35
CA ASP A 651 -10.20 -7.50 28.91
C ASP A 651 -9.76 -7.92 27.49
N MET A 652 -9.84 -9.21 27.16
CA MET A 652 -9.57 -9.73 25.81
C MET A 652 -10.47 -9.08 24.76
N TRP A 653 -11.78 -9.07 24.99
CA TRP A 653 -12.72 -8.47 24.05
C TRP A 653 -12.63 -6.93 24.01
N ARG A 654 -12.21 -6.28 25.10
CA ARG A 654 -11.91 -4.84 25.09
C ARG A 654 -10.70 -4.52 24.21
N MET A 655 -9.59 -5.23 24.34
CA MET A 655 -8.41 -5.01 23.50
C MET A 655 -8.66 -5.32 22.02
N LEU A 656 -9.42 -6.38 21.71
CA LEU A 656 -9.82 -6.67 20.33
C LEU A 656 -10.60 -5.50 19.71
N HIS A 657 -11.49 -4.87 20.47
CA HIS A 657 -12.20 -3.66 20.03
C HIS A 657 -11.24 -2.46 19.87
N GLU A 658 -10.29 -2.25 20.77
CA GLU A 658 -9.29 -1.17 20.68
C GLU A 658 -8.38 -1.31 19.44
N GLN A 659 -7.86 -2.50 19.15
CA GLN A 659 -7.07 -2.77 17.94
C GLN A 659 -7.90 -2.65 16.66
N LEU A 660 -9.20 -2.95 16.72
CA LEU A 660 -10.12 -2.78 15.60
C LEU A 660 -10.40 -1.30 15.31
N GLN A 661 -10.54 -0.46 16.34
CA GLN A 661 -10.60 1.00 16.17
C GLN A 661 -9.30 1.55 15.59
N ALA A 662 -8.13 1.05 16.02
CA ALA A 662 -6.85 1.43 15.45
C ALA A 662 -6.74 1.08 13.95
N ALA A 663 -7.20 -0.12 13.53
CA ALA A 663 -7.28 -0.49 12.13
C ALA A 663 -8.27 0.40 11.35
N GLY A 664 -9.44 0.69 11.93
CA GLY A 664 -10.46 1.56 11.34
C GLY A 664 -10.00 3.02 11.14
N ALA A 665 -9.12 3.52 12.00
CA ALA A 665 -8.52 4.84 11.87
C ALA A 665 -7.72 5.04 10.57
N SER A 666 -7.33 3.95 9.89
CA SER A 666 -6.65 4.02 8.59
C SER A 666 -7.49 4.62 7.47
N GLN A 667 -8.82 4.45 7.54
CA GLN A 667 -9.77 4.71 6.44
C GLN A 667 -9.53 3.83 5.19
N ARG A 668 -8.70 2.77 5.27
CA ARG A 668 -8.45 1.79 4.20
C ARG A 668 -9.00 0.41 4.58
N THR A 669 -9.88 -0.16 3.74
CA THR A 669 -10.59 -1.41 4.04
C THR A 669 -9.71 -2.66 3.97
N ASP A 670 -8.64 -2.64 3.16
CA ASP A 670 -7.71 -3.77 2.99
C ASP A 670 -6.86 -4.03 4.24
N VAL A 671 -6.57 -3.00 5.05
CA VAL A 671 -5.97 -3.19 6.37
C VAL A 671 -6.99 -3.71 7.37
N ALA A 672 -8.20 -3.15 7.41
CA ALA A 672 -9.25 -3.59 8.32
C ALA A 672 -9.59 -5.07 8.11
N GLU A 673 -9.80 -5.50 6.86
CA GLU A 673 -10.02 -6.91 6.49
C GLU A 673 -8.84 -7.80 6.93
N GLY A 674 -7.59 -7.37 6.70
CA GLY A 674 -6.40 -8.12 7.09
C GLY A 674 -6.15 -8.22 8.61
N VAL A 675 -6.58 -7.21 9.39
CA VAL A 675 -6.53 -7.24 10.87
C VAL A 675 -7.65 -8.10 11.44
N VAL A 676 -8.86 -8.03 10.89
CA VAL A 676 -9.98 -8.91 11.28
C VAL A 676 -9.64 -10.38 10.99
N ASP A 677 -9.01 -10.67 9.84
CA ASP A 677 -8.47 -12.01 9.55
C ASP A 677 -7.42 -12.47 10.57
N ALA A 678 -6.60 -11.57 11.12
CA ALA A 678 -5.69 -11.91 12.21
C ALA A 678 -6.45 -12.22 13.50
N MET A 679 -7.39 -11.36 13.91
CA MET A 679 -8.24 -11.60 15.09
C MET A 679 -8.98 -12.93 15.03
N PHE A 680 -9.57 -13.30 13.87
CA PHE A 680 -10.19 -14.61 13.68
C PHE A 680 -9.20 -15.77 13.87
N ARG A 681 -7.93 -15.62 13.43
CA ARG A 681 -6.88 -16.63 13.63
C ARG A 681 -6.49 -16.73 15.11
N SER A 682 -6.18 -15.61 15.78
CA SER A 682 -5.74 -15.60 17.18
C SER A 682 -6.83 -16.10 18.14
N LEU A 683 -8.11 -15.85 17.84
CA LEU A 683 -9.25 -16.44 18.57
C LEU A 683 -9.36 -17.97 18.38
N LYS A 684 -9.25 -18.48 17.14
CA LYS A 684 -9.26 -19.93 16.87
C LYS A 684 -8.06 -20.65 17.49
N THR A 685 -6.89 -20.02 17.47
CA THR A 685 -5.69 -20.51 18.17
C THR A 685 -5.94 -20.62 19.68
N ARG A 686 -6.54 -19.59 20.30
CA ARG A 686 -6.89 -19.60 21.73
C ARG A 686 -7.86 -20.74 22.09
N GLN A 687 -8.88 -21.02 21.26
CA GLN A 687 -9.79 -22.15 21.46
C GLN A 687 -9.03 -23.50 21.48
N SER A 688 -8.19 -23.76 20.47
CA SER A 688 -7.41 -25.00 20.37
C SER A 688 -6.36 -25.15 21.48
N MET A 689 -5.73 -24.05 21.90
CA MET A 689 -4.79 -24.02 23.02
C MET A 689 -5.47 -24.34 24.36
N TRP A 690 -6.67 -23.81 24.61
CA TRP A 690 -7.46 -24.19 25.79
C TRP A 690 -7.82 -25.67 25.78
N GLN A 691 -8.36 -26.19 24.68
CA GLN A 691 -8.73 -27.61 24.56
C GLN A 691 -7.54 -28.53 24.90
N THR A 692 -6.38 -28.25 24.29
CA THR A 692 -5.13 -29.01 24.54
C THR A 692 -4.73 -28.97 26.01
N MET A 693 -4.83 -27.82 26.66
CA MET A 693 -4.45 -27.65 28.07
C MET A 693 -5.40 -28.38 29.03
N LEU A 694 -6.71 -28.40 28.75
CA LEU A 694 -7.69 -29.14 29.53
C LEU A 694 -7.47 -30.66 29.43
N ASP A 695 -7.14 -31.15 28.24
CA ASP A 695 -6.84 -32.57 28.00
C ASP A 695 -5.53 -33.01 28.68
N GLU A 696 -4.48 -32.18 28.62
CA GLU A 696 -3.20 -32.41 29.30
C GLU A 696 -3.36 -32.50 30.83
N GLU A 697 -4.21 -31.66 31.44
CA GLU A 697 -4.51 -31.74 32.88
C GLU A 697 -5.41 -32.92 33.24
N CYS A 698 -6.47 -33.18 32.46
CA CYS A 698 -7.37 -34.32 32.66
C CYS A 698 -6.60 -35.66 32.67
N ALA A 699 -5.62 -35.80 31.78
CA ALA A 699 -4.77 -36.99 31.68
C ALA A 699 -4.01 -37.32 32.99
N LYS A 700 -3.68 -36.31 33.82
CA LYS A 700 -2.98 -36.51 35.11
C LYS A 700 -3.85 -37.25 36.13
N TYR A 701 -5.12 -36.88 36.24
CA TYR A 701 -6.05 -37.47 37.21
C TYR A 701 -6.41 -38.94 36.90
N LYS A 702 -6.28 -39.34 35.63
CA LYS A 702 -6.45 -40.74 35.18
C LYS A 702 -5.39 -41.70 35.74
N THR A 703 -4.28 -41.18 36.28
CA THR A 703 -3.28 -41.96 37.04
C THR A 703 -3.39 -41.65 38.53
N PRO A 704 -3.59 -42.66 39.41
CA PRO A 704 -3.70 -42.42 40.86
C PRO A 704 -2.40 -41.88 41.44
N THR A 705 -2.44 -40.65 41.96
CA THR A 705 -1.34 -39.98 42.67
C THR A 705 -1.85 -39.48 44.02
N ILE A 706 -1.00 -39.48 45.05
CA ILE A 706 -1.44 -39.37 46.45
C ILE A 706 -2.01 -37.98 46.79
N ASP A 707 -1.54 -36.93 46.11
CA ASP A 707 -1.79 -35.52 46.45
C ASP A 707 -2.92 -34.87 45.62
N GLN A 708 -3.82 -35.66 45.05
CA GLN A 708 -4.84 -35.22 44.07
C GLN A 708 -6.16 -34.59 44.59
N PRO A 709 -6.60 -34.63 45.87
CA PRO A 709 -8.00 -34.32 46.20
C PRO A 709 -8.35 -32.82 46.19
N GLU A 710 -7.51 -31.94 46.75
CA GLU A 710 -7.82 -30.49 46.82
C GLU A 710 -7.72 -29.80 45.46
N SER A 711 -6.79 -30.25 44.61
CA SER A 711 -6.59 -29.73 43.25
C SER A 711 -7.68 -30.16 42.26
N LEU A 712 -8.42 -31.24 42.55
CA LEU A 712 -9.54 -31.71 41.73
C LEU A 712 -10.71 -30.73 41.73
N GLN A 713 -11.15 -30.28 42.91
CA GLN A 713 -12.25 -29.31 43.06
C GLN A 713 -11.93 -28.02 42.30
N GLN A 714 -10.74 -27.46 42.51
CA GLN A 714 -10.28 -26.25 41.82
C GLN A 714 -10.27 -26.44 40.29
N PHE A 715 -9.83 -27.61 39.80
CA PHE A 715 -9.86 -27.91 38.36
C PHE A 715 -11.29 -28.06 37.81
N GLN A 716 -12.21 -28.64 38.60
CA GLN A 716 -13.64 -28.70 38.26
C GLN A 716 -14.28 -27.30 38.21
N ASP A 717 -13.96 -26.40 39.15
CA ASP A 717 -14.41 -25.00 39.14
C ASP A 717 -13.87 -24.24 37.90
N TRP A 718 -12.59 -24.43 37.58
CA TRP A 718 -11.97 -23.86 36.37
C TRP A 718 -12.60 -24.41 35.07
N LEU A 719 -12.95 -25.70 35.00
CA LEU A 719 -13.66 -26.27 33.84
C LEU A 719 -15.03 -25.61 33.63
N ILE A 720 -15.78 -25.37 34.71
CA ILE A 720 -17.09 -24.71 34.67
C ILE A 720 -16.95 -23.22 34.27
N ALA A 721 -15.96 -22.51 34.79
CA ALA A 721 -15.65 -21.13 34.39
C ALA A 721 -15.31 -21.03 32.89
N VAL A 722 -14.39 -21.88 32.40
CA VAL A 722 -14.01 -21.89 30.98
C VAL A 722 -15.20 -22.29 30.09
N ALA A 723 -16.04 -23.24 30.51
CA ALA A 723 -17.26 -23.62 29.78
C ALA A 723 -18.25 -22.44 29.66
N ASN A 724 -18.54 -21.76 30.78
CA ASN A 724 -19.37 -20.57 30.81
C ASN A 724 -18.83 -19.47 29.87
N ASP A 725 -17.52 -19.27 29.84
CA ASP A 725 -16.87 -18.22 29.06
C ASP A 725 -16.94 -18.44 27.55
N GLN A 726 -16.96 -19.69 27.10
CA GLN A 726 -17.21 -19.97 25.68
C GLN A 726 -18.66 -19.63 25.32
N ILE A 727 -19.62 -19.93 26.20
CA ILE A 727 -21.02 -19.59 25.97
C ILE A 727 -21.26 -18.07 25.99
N ALA A 728 -20.63 -17.30 26.88
CA ALA A 728 -20.74 -15.83 26.86
C ALA A 728 -20.18 -15.19 25.57
N CYS A 729 -19.29 -15.88 24.85
CA CYS A 729 -18.85 -15.39 23.54
C CYS A 729 -19.98 -15.44 22.48
N ILE A 730 -21.03 -16.24 22.69
CA ILE A 730 -22.09 -16.53 21.70
C ILE A 730 -23.53 -16.37 22.22
N ASP A 731 -23.73 -16.07 23.51
CA ASP A 731 -25.05 -15.91 24.14
C ASP A 731 -25.62 -14.51 23.88
N ASP A 732 -26.47 -14.41 22.84
CA ASP A 732 -27.27 -13.23 22.55
C ASP A 732 -28.62 -13.30 23.30
N ASN A 733 -28.75 -12.50 24.35
CA ASN A 733 -29.93 -12.49 25.21
C ASN A 733 -30.92 -11.38 24.78
N ASP A 734 -31.82 -11.74 23.88
CA ASP A 734 -32.92 -10.88 23.38
C ASP A 734 -33.76 -10.22 24.50
N ALA A 735 -33.85 -10.83 25.68
CA ALA A 735 -34.69 -10.35 26.78
C ALA A 735 -34.01 -9.30 27.67
N SER A 736 -32.68 -9.35 27.84
CA SER A 736 -31.91 -8.31 28.53
C SER A 736 -31.31 -7.26 27.58
N GLY A 737 -31.26 -7.55 26.28
CA GLY A 737 -30.56 -6.74 25.28
C GLY A 737 -29.03 -6.89 25.32
N GLN A 738 -28.53 -7.87 26.08
CA GLN A 738 -27.11 -8.19 26.15
C GLN A 738 -26.71 -9.04 24.94
N LEU A 739 -25.81 -8.52 24.11
CA LEU A 739 -25.23 -9.24 22.97
C LEU A 739 -24.00 -10.03 23.42
N GLY A 740 -23.85 -11.23 22.88
CA GLY A 740 -22.65 -12.06 23.04
C GLY A 740 -21.43 -11.37 22.43
N HIS A 741 -20.24 -11.67 22.97
CA HIS A 741 -19.03 -10.94 22.56
C HIS A 741 -18.71 -11.04 21.06
N LEU A 742 -18.95 -12.21 20.43
CA LEU A 742 -18.75 -12.42 19.00
C LEU A 742 -19.75 -11.63 18.15
N THR A 743 -21.01 -11.52 18.58
CA THR A 743 -22.05 -10.75 17.88
C THR A 743 -21.79 -9.25 17.99
N ARG A 744 -21.31 -8.78 19.16
CA ARG A 744 -20.77 -7.42 19.28
C ARG A 744 -19.58 -7.20 18.35
N PHE A 745 -18.58 -8.09 18.36
CA PHE A 745 -17.40 -7.97 17.51
C PHE A 745 -17.77 -7.89 16.02
N ASN A 746 -18.70 -8.73 15.57
CA ASN A 746 -19.21 -8.72 14.19
C ASN A 746 -19.77 -7.34 13.79
N ARG A 747 -20.66 -6.77 14.61
CA ARG A 747 -21.23 -5.43 14.39
C ARG A 747 -20.16 -4.32 14.46
N ASP A 748 -19.16 -4.48 15.32
CA ASP A 748 -18.11 -3.49 15.51
C ASP A 748 -17.10 -3.48 14.32
N PHE A 749 -16.90 -4.60 13.58
CA PHE A 749 -16.07 -4.63 12.36
C PHE A 749 -16.83 -4.48 11.04
N GLU A 750 -18.12 -4.83 10.98
CA GLU A 750 -18.97 -4.73 9.79
C GLU A 750 -18.85 -3.40 9.01
N PRO A 751 -18.86 -2.20 9.64
CA PRO A 751 -18.73 -0.93 8.91
C PRO A 751 -17.32 -0.59 8.41
N LEU A 752 -16.30 -1.39 8.74
CA LEU A 752 -14.89 -1.14 8.39
C LEU A 752 -14.40 -1.96 7.18
N VAL A 753 -15.20 -2.92 6.70
CA VAL A 753 -14.82 -3.92 5.70
C VAL A 753 -15.78 -3.93 4.50
N THR A 754 -15.39 -4.56 3.40
CA THR A 754 -16.21 -4.62 2.18
C THR A 754 -17.33 -5.68 2.30
N ASP A 755 -18.53 -5.39 1.81
CA ASP A 755 -19.66 -6.36 1.66
C ASP A 755 -19.24 -7.70 1.00
N LYS A 756 -18.30 -7.63 0.04
CA LYS A 756 -17.68 -8.79 -0.59
C LYS A 756 -16.92 -9.67 0.43
N TYR A 757 -16.13 -9.06 1.32
CA TYR A 757 -15.39 -9.77 2.38
C TYR A 757 -16.35 -10.35 3.42
N LEU A 758 -17.37 -9.58 3.82
CA LEU A 758 -18.44 -10.05 4.72
C LEU A 758 -19.09 -11.33 4.20
N THR A 759 -19.58 -11.28 2.95
CA THR A 759 -20.32 -12.39 2.34
C THR A 759 -19.44 -13.59 1.98
N ALA A 760 -18.19 -13.36 1.56
CA ALA A 760 -17.31 -14.44 1.07
C ALA A 760 -16.47 -15.11 2.16
N GLN A 761 -16.14 -14.40 3.25
CA GLN A 761 -15.14 -14.82 4.21
C GLN A 761 -15.60 -14.62 5.66
N ALA A 762 -15.91 -13.40 6.09
CA ALA A 762 -16.21 -13.12 7.50
C ALA A 762 -17.42 -13.90 8.03
N ALA A 763 -18.51 -14.00 7.26
CA ALA A 763 -19.68 -14.77 7.66
C ALA A 763 -19.41 -16.27 7.87
N ASN A 764 -18.43 -16.84 7.15
CA ASN A 764 -17.99 -18.22 7.35
C ASN A 764 -17.08 -18.33 8.59
N GLU A 765 -16.16 -17.38 8.80
CA GLU A 765 -15.25 -17.39 9.95
C GLU A 765 -15.96 -17.13 11.28
N VAL A 766 -16.96 -16.25 11.31
CA VAL A 766 -17.84 -16.05 12.47
C VAL A 766 -18.64 -17.32 12.77
N ALA A 767 -19.14 -18.04 11.75
CA ALA A 767 -19.83 -19.31 11.95
C ALA A 767 -18.91 -20.39 12.52
N VAL A 768 -17.69 -20.54 11.98
CA VAL A 768 -16.68 -21.49 12.48
C VAL A 768 -16.27 -21.17 13.92
N LEU A 769 -16.05 -19.89 14.26
CA LEU A 769 -15.74 -19.47 15.63
C LEU A 769 -16.89 -19.76 16.59
N ARG A 770 -18.12 -19.42 16.22
CA ARG A 770 -19.32 -19.66 17.03
C ARG A 770 -19.51 -21.15 17.32
N ASP A 771 -19.37 -21.99 16.31
CA ASP A 771 -19.50 -23.44 16.48
C ASP A 771 -18.34 -23.97 17.36
N GLY A 772 -17.11 -23.48 17.16
CA GLY A 772 -15.95 -23.80 18.01
C GLY A 772 -16.10 -23.38 19.48
N TYR A 773 -16.86 -22.32 19.79
CA TYR A 773 -17.23 -21.96 21.17
C TYR A 773 -18.23 -22.96 21.78
N VAL A 774 -19.20 -23.47 21.01
CA VAL A 774 -20.09 -24.56 21.46
C VAL A 774 -19.29 -25.84 21.68
N ASP A 775 -18.39 -26.18 20.76
CA ASP A 775 -17.58 -27.39 20.82
C ASP A 775 -16.64 -27.38 22.03
N LEU A 776 -15.90 -26.28 22.28
CA LEU A 776 -15.05 -26.17 23.47
C LEU A 776 -15.87 -26.10 24.77
N GLY A 777 -17.01 -25.41 24.79
CA GLY A 777 -17.89 -25.37 25.96
C GLY A 777 -18.45 -26.75 26.34
N THR A 778 -18.85 -27.56 25.35
CA THR A 778 -19.32 -28.93 25.58
C THR A 778 -18.18 -29.93 25.82
N HIS A 779 -16.97 -29.66 25.32
CA HIS A 779 -15.76 -30.40 25.67
C HIS A 779 -15.39 -30.22 27.15
N CYS A 780 -15.46 -29.01 27.68
CA CYS A 780 -15.24 -28.75 29.12
C CYS A 780 -16.20 -29.58 30.00
N ILE A 781 -17.47 -29.66 29.63
CA ILE A 781 -18.47 -30.50 30.31
C ILE A 781 -18.14 -31.99 30.17
N SER A 782 -17.69 -32.44 28.99
CA SER A 782 -17.27 -33.84 28.79
C SER A 782 -16.06 -34.20 29.68
N VAL A 783 -15.07 -33.31 29.77
CA VAL A 783 -13.87 -33.48 30.63
C VAL A 783 -14.23 -33.47 32.12
N PHE A 784 -15.16 -32.61 32.54
CA PHE A 784 -15.70 -32.57 33.90
C PHE A 784 -16.37 -33.92 34.28
N ILE A 785 -17.15 -34.51 33.37
CA ILE A 785 -17.81 -35.80 33.59
C ILE A 785 -16.79 -36.95 33.64
N ASP A 786 -15.83 -36.98 32.72
CA ASP A 786 -14.74 -37.98 32.69
C ASP A 786 -13.94 -37.98 33.99
N LEU A 787 -13.68 -36.81 34.61
CA LEU A 787 -13.04 -36.73 35.93
C LEU A 787 -13.82 -37.49 37.02
N ILE A 788 -15.15 -37.33 37.10
CA ILE A 788 -16.00 -38.01 38.09
C ILE A 788 -15.95 -39.53 37.92
N PHE A 789 -16.04 -40.02 36.67
CA PHE A 789 -15.90 -41.46 36.39
C PHE A 789 -14.48 -41.97 36.64
N SER A 790 -13.47 -41.18 36.27
CA SER A 790 -12.06 -41.52 36.38
C SER A 790 -11.56 -41.51 37.82
N VAL A 791 -12.10 -40.68 38.71
CA VAL A 791 -11.65 -40.53 40.11
C VAL A 791 -12.63 -41.18 41.09
N ASP A 792 -13.84 -40.66 41.24
CA ASP A 792 -14.76 -41.07 42.31
C ASP A 792 -15.31 -42.48 42.07
N PHE A 793 -15.77 -42.74 40.84
CA PHE A 793 -16.33 -44.05 40.49
C PHE A 793 -15.28 -45.10 40.12
N ARG A 794 -13.99 -44.78 40.22
CA ARG A 794 -12.85 -45.71 40.07
C ARG A 794 -12.98 -46.96 40.95
N THR A 795 -13.60 -46.83 42.11
CA THR A 795 -13.80 -47.93 43.07
C THR A 795 -15.14 -48.64 42.93
N THR A 796 -16.19 -47.98 42.42
CA THR A 796 -17.55 -48.54 42.30
C THR A 796 -17.80 -49.21 40.94
N LEU A 797 -17.28 -48.66 39.84
CA LEU A 797 -17.41 -49.25 38.49
C LEU A 797 -16.95 -50.73 38.42
N PRO A 798 -15.83 -51.16 39.05
CA PRO A 798 -15.39 -52.55 39.01
C PRO A 798 -16.30 -53.54 39.74
N GLU A 799 -17.24 -53.06 40.57
CA GLU A 799 -18.12 -53.91 41.38
C GLU A 799 -19.36 -54.38 40.62
N PHE A 800 -19.80 -53.61 39.60
CA PHE A 800 -20.96 -53.94 38.76
C PHE A 800 -20.81 -55.29 38.06
N PHE A 801 -21.92 -56.03 38.00
CA PHE A 801 -22.05 -57.39 37.46
C PHE A 801 -21.18 -58.47 38.12
N THR A 802 -20.43 -58.13 39.18
CA THR A 802 -19.78 -59.10 40.08
C THR A 802 -20.76 -59.56 41.16
N GLN A 803 -20.35 -60.50 42.02
CA GLN A 803 -21.18 -60.95 43.14
C GLN A 803 -21.47 -59.85 44.20
N LYS A 804 -20.69 -58.75 44.26
CA LYS A 804 -21.00 -57.59 45.12
C LYS A 804 -22.27 -56.86 44.68
N TRP A 805 -22.47 -56.69 43.37
CA TRP A 805 -23.55 -55.90 42.77
C TRP A 805 -24.96 -56.38 43.16
N TYR A 806 -25.16 -57.67 43.43
CA TYR A 806 -26.44 -58.20 43.91
C TYR A 806 -26.77 -57.80 45.36
N GLY A 807 -25.76 -57.51 46.19
CA GLY A 807 -25.94 -57.18 47.62
C GLY A 807 -25.72 -55.70 47.95
N GLU A 808 -25.14 -54.91 47.05
CA GLU A 808 -24.81 -53.50 47.26
C GLU A 808 -25.65 -52.57 46.35
N PHE A 809 -26.07 -51.42 46.89
CA PHE A 809 -26.78 -50.39 46.14
C PHE A 809 -25.81 -49.51 45.32
N ALA A 810 -24.97 -50.14 44.50
CA ALA A 810 -23.88 -49.47 43.77
C ALA A 810 -24.38 -48.32 42.87
N MET A 811 -25.46 -48.54 42.12
CA MET A 811 -26.09 -47.51 41.29
C MET A 811 -26.59 -46.32 42.13
N LYS A 812 -27.20 -46.58 43.28
CA LYS A 812 -27.68 -45.51 44.18
C LYS A 812 -26.54 -44.66 44.74
N ARG A 813 -25.35 -45.24 44.99
CA ARG A 813 -24.17 -44.46 45.39
C ARG A 813 -23.76 -43.47 44.30
N MET A 814 -23.64 -43.94 43.05
CA MET A 814 -23.30 -43.07 41.91
C MET A 814 -24.32 -41.96 41.68
N ILE A 815 -25.62 -42.30 41.74
CA ILE A 815 -26.72 -41.34 41.60
C ILE A 815 -26.72 -40.30 42.73
N SER A 816 -26.34 -40.66 43.96
CA SER A 816 -26.17 -39.68 45.05
C SER A 816 -25.07 -38.69 44.71
N THR A 817 -23.89 -39.17 44.30
CA THR A 817 -22.75 -38.31 43.93
C THR A 817 -23.07 -37.39 42.75
N PHE A 818 -23.89 -37.83 41.78
CA PHE A 818 -24.41 -36.94 40.73
C PHE A 818 -25.44 -35.92 41.24
N GLU A 819 -26.25 -36.26 42.23
CA GLU A 819 -27.17 -35.30 42.86
C GLU A 819 -26.41 -34.21 43.62
N ASP A 820 -25.34 -34.60 44.33
CA ASP A 820 -24.42 -33.68 45.01
C ASP A 820 -23.75 -32.75 43.99
N TYR A 821 -23.06 -33.30 42.96
CA TYR A 821 -22.40 -32.51 41.92
C TYR A 821 -23.34 -31.58 41.13
N ILE A 822 -24.53 -32.05 40.76
CA ILE A 822 -25.51 -31.20 40.04
C ILE A 822 -26.05 -30.13 40.97
N SER A 823 -26.28 -30.41 42.26
CA SER A 823 -26.71 -29.41 43.25
C SER A 823 -25.69 -28.27 43.38
N ASP A 824 -24.42 -28.61 43.60
CA ASP A 824 -23.37 -27.64 43.90
C ASP A 824 -23.09 -26.72 42.69
N TYR A 825 -23.03 -27.29 41.48
CA TYR A 825 -22.77 -26.50 40.27
C TYR A 825 -24.02 -25.85 39.63
N HIS A 826 -25.24 -26.18 40.06
CA HIS A 826 -26.47 -25.65 39.45
C HIS A 826 -26.57 -24.12 39.52
N ALA A 827 -26.05 -23.48 40.58
CA ALA A 827 -26.07 -22.02 40.66
C ALA A 827 -25.10 -21.35 39.67
N VAL A 828 -23.91 -21.91 39.52
CA VAL A 828 -22.75 -21.27 38.88
C VAL A 828 -22.55 -21.66 37.40
N LEU A 829 -23.24 -22.69 36.92
CA LEU A 829 -23.23 -23.11 35.51
C LEU A 829 -24.29 -22.37 34.69
N HIS A 830 -23.95 -21.95 33.47
CA HIS A 830 -24.88 -21.31 32.54
C HIS A 830 -26.11 -22.20 32.23
N PRO A 831 -27.35 -21.68 32.19
CA PRO A 831 -28.56 -22.48 31.94
C PRO A 831 -28.45 -23.39 30.71
N SER A 832 -27.96 -22.86 29.58
CA SER A 832 -27.76 -23.60 28.31
C SER A 832 -26.80 -24.80 28.40
N LEU A 833 -25.98 -24.88 29.46
CA LEU A 833 -25.08 -26.00 29.74
C LEU A 833 -25.64 -26.99 30.78
N ARG A 834 -26.66 -26.62 31.56
CA ARG A 834 -27.24 -27.49 32.61
C ARG A 834 -27.94 -28.70 31.99
N ASP A 835 -28.76 -28.48 30.97
CA ASP A 835 -29.45 -29.57 30.26
C ASP A 835 -28.46 -30.49 29.54
N ILE A 836 -27.37 -29.92 29.02
CA ILE A 836 -26.27 -30.64 28.37
C ILE A 836 -25.51 -31.50 29.39
N LEU A 837 -25.18 -30.95 30.57
CA LEU A 837 -24.57 -31.69 31.67
C LEU A 837 -25.44 -32.88 32.09
N VAL A 838 -26.76 -32.68 32.25
CA VAL A 838 -27.71 -33.75 32.62
C VAL A 838 -27.83 -34.82 31.53
N GLU A 839 -27.89 -34.44 30.24
CA GLU A 839 -27.91 -35.42 29.14
C GLU A 839 -26.59 -36.22 29.05
N GLU A 840 -25.44 -35.56 29.08
CA GLU A 840 -24.14 -36.21 28.89
C GLU A 840 -23.72 -37.05 30.11
N ILE A 841 -24.08 -36.65 31.34
CA ILE A 841 -23.95 -37.49 32.54
C ILE A 841 -24.75 -38.79 32.37
N SER A 842 -25.97 -38.71 31.85
CA SER A 842 -26.82 -39.90 31.66
C SER A 842 -26.28 -40.84 30.59
N ASP A 843 -25.68 -40.27 29.54
CA ASP A 843 -25.12 -41.03 28.42
C ASP A 843 -23.79 -41.68 28.78
N GLU A 844 -22.88 -41.00 29.49
CA GLU A 844 -21.65 -41.64 29.98
C GLU A 844 -21.94 -42.66 31.10
N LEU A 845 -22.92 -42.41 31.98
CA LEU A 845 -23.36 -43.43 32.94
C LEU A 845 -23.83 -44.70 32.24
N LEU A 846 -24.58 -44.57 31.14
CA LEU A 846 -25.00 -45.71 30.34
C LEU A 846 -23.82 -46.41 29.63
N VAL A 847 -22.90 -45.64 29.02
CA VAL A 847 -21.71 -46.19 28.34
C VAL A 847 -20.81 -46.93 29.32
N HIS A 848 -20.54 -46.37 30.50
CA HIS A 848 -19.79 -47.03 31.56
C HIS A 848 -20.53 -48.26 32.10
N TYR A 849 -21.83 -48.18 32.38
CA TYR A 849 -22.63 -49.31 32.89
C TYR A 849 -22.67 -50.49 31.89
N LEU A 850 -22.85 -50.22 30.58
CA LEU A 850 -22.75 -51.26 29.55
C LEU A 850 -21.32 -51.80 29.42
N SER A 851 -20.29 -50.98 29.70
CA SER A 851 -18.88 -51.40 29.67
C SER A 851 -18.47 -52.28 30.86
N CYS A 852 -19.14 -52.17 32.02
CA CYS A 852 -18.92 -53.02 33.20
C CYS A 852 -19.07 -54.52 32.95
N VAL A 853 -19.67 -54.93 31.81
CA VAL A 853 -19.66 -56.32 31.31
C VAL A 853 -18.21 -56.87 31.24
N ARG A 854 -17.20 -56.02 31.07
CA ARG A 854 -15.78 -56.41 30.98
C ARG A 854 -15.08 -56.51 32.34
N ASN A 855 -15.79 -56.30 33.46
CA ASN A 855 -15.22 -56.36 34.80
C ASN A 855 -14.63 -57.73 35.14
N LYS A 856 -13.54 -57.73 35.92
CA LYS A 856 -12.83 -58.95 36.37
C LYS A 856 -13.70 -59.71 37.37
N GLY A 857 -14.53 -60.61 36.87
CA GLY A 857 -15.50 -61.38 37.65
C GLY A 857 -16.96 -61.18 37.23
N ALA A 858 -17.22 -60.40 36.17
CA ALA A 858 -18.56 -60.26 35.59
C ALA A 858 -19.09 -61.61 35.10
N LYS A 859 -20.06 -62.17 35.83
CA LYS A 859 -20.68 -63.46 35.52
C LYS A 859 -22.15 -63.47 35.92
N PHE A 860 -23.01 -63.74 34.94
CA PHE A 860 -24.44 -63.94 35.11
C PHE A 860 -24.75 -65.43 35.08
N ARG A 861 -25.48 -65.92 36.08
CA ARG A 861 -26.01 -67.29 36.10
C ARG A 861 -27.52 -67.25 35.95
N ARG A 862 -28.13 -68.22 35.28
CA ARG A 862 -29.60 -68.31 35.16
C ARG A 862 -30.34 -68.55 36.50
N GLN A 863 -29.61 -68.76 37.59
CA GLN A 863 -30.12 -68.92 38.96
C GLN A 863 -30.01 -67.62 39.78
N ASP A 864 -29.18 -66.66 39.34
CA ASP A 864 -28.96 -65.40 40.04
C ASP A 864 -30.04 -64.38 39.57
N PRO A 865 -30.61 -63.53 40.44
CA PRO A 865 -31.74 -62.66 40.10
C PRO A 865 -31.32 -61.38 39.33
N TYR A 866 -30.47 -61.51 38.31
CA TYR A 866 -29.88 -60.36 37.61
C TYR A 866 -30.92 -59.49 36.90
N THR A 867 -31.97 -60.08 36.31
CA THR A 867 -33.05 -59.32 35.64
C THR A 867 -33.79 -58.38 36.59
N GLU A 868 -34.05 -58.79 37.83
CA GLU A 868 -34.64 -57.90 38.84
C GLU A 868 -33.65 -56.83 39.31
N LYS A 869 -32.35 -57.16 39.40
CA LYS A 869 -31.32 -56.18 39.76
C LYS A 869 -31.07 -55.13 38.67
N PHE A 870 -31.15 -55.50 37.39
CA PHE A 870 -31.17 -54.54 36.28
C PHE A 870 -32.38 -53.59 36.36
N LYS A 871 -33.58 -54.09 36.72
CA LYS A 871 -34.75 -53.23 36.94
C LYS A 871 -34.57 -52.27 38.11
N ASP A 872 -34.02 -52.73 39.23
CA ASP A 872 -33.71 -51.91 40.42
C ASP A 872 -32.73 -50.76 40.10
N ASP A 873 -31.66 -51.06 39.35
CA ASP A 873 -30.72 -50.05 38.87
C ASP A 873 -31.40 -49.04 37.89
N ILE A 874 -32.15 -49.51 36.89
CA ILE A 874 -32.85 -48.65 35.92
C ILE A 874 -33.91 -47.76 36.62
N LEU A 875 -34.66 -48.30 37.59
CA LEU A 875 -35.64 -47.54 38.36
C LEU A 875 -34.97 -46.48 39.25
N THR A 876 -33.77 -46.77 39.79
CA THR A 876 -32.96 -45.80 40.52
C THR A 876 -32.51 -44.65 39.61
N VAL A 877 -32.00 -44.98 38.41
CA VAL A 877 -31.60 -44.01 37.38
C VAL A 877 -32.78 -43.15 36.94
N PHE A 878 -33.90 -43.75 36.56
CA PHE A 878 -35.10 -43.03 36.12
C PHE A 878 -35.72 -42.19 37.24
N GLY A 879 -35.69 -42.64 38.49
CA GLY A 879 -36.15 -41.86 39.64
C GLY A 879 -35.32 -40.59 39.91
N PHE A 880 -34.06 -40.56 39.48
CA PHE A 880 -33.23 -39.35 39.50
C PHE A 880 -33.52 -38.45 38.28
N PHE A 881 -33.36 -38.96 37.06
CA PHE A 881 -33.50 -38.13 35.86
C PHE A 881 -34.92 -37.57 35.65
N GLN A 882 -35.96 -38.17 36.24
CA GLN A 882 -37.32 -37.59 36.27
C GLN A 882 -37.40 -36.20 36.96
N LYS A 883 -36.39 -35.79 37.73
CA LYS A 883 -36.26 -34.42 38.25
C LYS A 883 -36.03 -33.37 37.16
N PHE A 884 -35.54 -33.79 35.99
CA PHE A 884 -35.19 -32.96 34.84
C PHE A 884 -36.08 -33.35 33.65
N PRO A 885 -37.37 -32.90 33.62
CA PRO A 885 -38.38 -33.46 32.72
C PRO A 885 -38.04 -33.28 31.24
N ASP A 886 -37.44 -32.15 30.86
CA ASP A 886 -37.11 -31.81 29.48
C ASP A 886 -35.99 -32.72 28.94
N SER A 887 -34.88 -32.89 29.67
CA SER A 887 -33.81 -33.83 29.31
C SER A 887 -34.27 -35.29 29.35
N PHE A 888 -35.10 -35.66 30.35
CA PHE A 888 -35.61 -37.02 30.50
C PHE A 888 -36.56 -37.44 29.36
N GLY A 889 -37.43 -36.52 28.92
CA GLY A 889 -38.30 -36.69 27.77
C GLY A 889 -37.61 -36.49 26.42
N GLY A 890 -36.57 -35.65 26.36
CA GLY A 890 -35.85 -35.28 25.14
C GLY A 890 -34.96 -36.37 24.54
N GLY A 891 -34.56 -37.38 25.33
CA GLY A 891 -33.86 -38.54 24.79
C GLY A 891 -33.39 -39.59 25.79
N ILE A 892 -33.05 -39.20 27.03
CA ILE A 892 -32.44 -40.08 28.05
C ILE A 892 -33.21 -41.40 28.20
N LYS A 893 -34.53 -41.34 28.39
CA LYS A 893 -35.38 -42.52 28.59
C LYS A 893 -35.30 -43.54 27.44
N ASP A 894 -35.10 -43.05 26.21
CA ASP A 894 -35.05 -43.89 25.03
C ASP A 894 -33.64 -44.41 24.73
N ARG A 895 -32.60 -43.64 25.06
CA ARG A 895 -31.20 -44.09 25.02
C ARG A 895 -30.96 -45.23 26.02
N TRP A 896 -31.51 -45.14 27.23
CA TRP A 896 -31.44 -46.20 28.27
C TRP A 896 -32.16 -47.51 27.92
N ARG A 897 -32.95 -47.58 26.83
CA ARG A 897 -33.50 -48.86 26.32
C ARG A 897 -32.42 -49.86 25.90
N LEU A 898 -31.18 -49.40 25.66
CA LEU A 898 -30.01 -50.25 25.42
C LEU A 898 -29.77 -51.31 26.53
N VAL A 899 -30.18 -51.04 27.78
CA VAL A 899 -30.05 -52.03 28.87
C VAL A 899 -31.03 -53.20 28.68
N ASP A 900 -32.21 -52.98 28.08
CA ASP A 900 -33.14 -54.07 27.75
C ASP A 900 -32.53 -54.99 26.66
N TRP A 901 -31.81 -54.43 25.69
CA TRP A 901 -31.07 -55.23 24.71
C TRP A 901 -29.91 -56.03 25.32
N LEU A 902 -29.22 -55.51 26.35
CA LEU A 902 -28.26 -56.28 27.15
C LEU A 902 -28.96 -57.45 27.88
N VAL A 903 -30.09 -57.21 28.55
CA VAL A 903 -30.85 -58.25 29.26
C VAL A 903 -31.33 -59.34 28.27
N ARG A 904 -31.88 -58.96 27.11
CA ARG A 904 -32.28 -59.92 26.06
C ARG A 904 -31.13 -60.82 25.60
N LEU A 905 -29.90 -60.29 25.47
CA LEU A 905 -28.71 -61.08 25.11
C LEU A 905 -28.26 -62.05 26.23
N LEU A 906 -28.56 -61.75 27.49
CA LEU A 906 -28.27 -62.62 28.63
C LEU A 906 -29.34 -63.71 28.80
N GLU A 907 -30.62 -63.36 28.70
CA GLU A 907 -31.75 -64.28 28.90
C GLU A 907 -31.96 -65.26 27.71
N ALA A 908 -31.63 -64.86 26.48
CA ALA A 908 -31.91 -65.66 25.30
C ALA A 908 -31.28 -67.06 25.34
N ASP A 909 -32.05 -68.07 24.95
CA ASP A 909 -31.54 -69.44 24.81
C ASP A 909 -30.50 -69.57 23.69
N LYS A 910 -29.65 -70.60 23.78
CA LYS A 910 -28.46 -70.80 22.91
C LYS A 910 -28.77 -70.72 21.41
N ALA A 911 -29.97 -71.13 20.98
CA ALA A 911 -30.43 -71.04 19.59
C ALA A 911 -31.01 -69.66 19.21
N GLY A 912 -31.55 -68.91 20.18
CA GLY A 912 -32.17 -67.60 19.97
C GLY A 912 -31.20 -66.42 19.99
N VAL A 913 -30.01 -66.57 20.59
CA VAL A 913 -29.00 -65.48 20.72
C VAL A 913 -28.68 -64.81 19.37
N VAL A 914 -28.61 -65.58 18.29
CA VAL A 914 -28.31 -65.08 16.93
C VAL A 914 -29.44 -64.17 16.41
N VAL A 915 -30.70 -64.47 16.74
CA VAL A 915 -31.86 -63.66 16.35
C VAL A 915 -31.92 -62.36 17.16
N VAL A 916 -31.57 -62.41 18.45
CA VAL A 916 -31.47 -61.20 19.30
C VAL A 916 -30.33 -60.29 18.81
N TYR A 917 -29.19 -60.86 18.41
CA TYR A 917 -28.11 -60.10 17.80
C TYR A 917 -28.53 -59.46 16.46
N GLU A 918 -29.22 -60.19 15.59
CA GLU A 918 -29.74 -59.66 14.31
C GLU A 918 -30.71 -58.49 14.53
N GLY A 919 -31.65 -58.61 15.48
CA GLY A 919 -32.55 -57.52 15.85
C GLY A 919 -31.80 -56.29 16.39
N PHE A 920 -30.90 -56.49 17.37
CA PHE A 920 -30.14 -55.40 17.98
C PHE A 920 -29.23 -54.70 16.96
N LYS A 921 -28.53 -55.45 16.10
CA LYS A 921 -27.66 -54.91 15.05
C LYS A 921 -28.42 -54.17 13.95
N THR A 922 -29.72 -54.46 13.77
CA THR A 922 -30.61 -53.76 12.82
C THR A 922 -31.13 -52.43 13.39
N GLU A 923 -31.41 -52.35 14.69
CA GLU A 923 -31.83 -51.09 15.34
C GLU A 923 -30.63 -50.17 15.65
N TYR A 924 -29.47 -50.75 16.01
CA TYR A 924 -28.23 -50.04 16.33
C TYR A 924 -27.11 -50.51 15.38
N TRP A 925 -27.03 -49.88 14.20
CA TRP A 925 -26.13 -50.27 13.11
C TRP A 925 -24.64 -50.21 13.48
N ASP A 926 -24.27 -49.40 14.47
CA ASP A 926 -22.92 -49.17 14.99
C ASP A 926 -22.49 -50.21 16.06
N LEU A 927 -23.42 -51.04 16.56
CA LEU A 927 -23.20 -52.06 17.60
C LEU A 927 -21.92 -52.87 17.40
N GLN A 928 -20.99 -52.76 18.34
CA GLN A 928 -19.68 -53.39 18.24
C GLN A 928 -19.71 -54.89 18.60
N LEU A 929 -19.17 -55.71 17.71
CA LEU A 929 -19.05 -57.16 17.92
C LEU A 929 -18.14 -57.52 19.11
N SER A 930 -17.11 -56.70 19.38
CA SER A 930 -16.22 -56.82 20.55
C SER A 930 -17.00 -56.84 21.86
N TRP A 931 -17.97 -55.95 22.01
CA TRP A 931 -18.84 -55.86 23.18
C TRP A 931 -19.83 -57.03 23.25
N VAL A 932 -20.47 -57.41 22.13
CA VAL A 932 -21.37 -58.58 22.10
C VAL A 932 -20.62 -59.88 22.49
N GLU A 933 -19.37 -60.06 22.06
CA GLU A 933 -18.55 -61.18 22.54
C GLU A 933 -18.28 -61.12 24.05
N ALA A 934 -18.12 -59.93 24.64
CA ALA A 934 -17.95 -59.77 26.08
C ALA A 934 -19.22 -60.17 26.84
N VAL A 935 -20.40 -59.71 26.39
CA VAL A 935 -21.70 -60.10 26.95
C VAL A 935 -21.86 -61.61 26.96
N LEU A 936 -21.56 -62.29 25.86
CA LEU A 936 -21.62 -63.75 25.82
C LEU A 936 -20.62 -64.41 26.77
N ARG A 937 -19.38 -63.92 26.86
CA ARG A 937 -18.37 -64.43 27.79
C ARG A 937 -18.80 -64.32 29.25
N CYS A 938 -19.71 -63.41 29.60
CA CYS A 938 -20.25 -63.26 30.95
C CYS A 938 -21.34 -64.27 31.31
N ARG A 939 -21.93 -64.99 30.36
CA ARG A 939 -22.93 -66.04 30.64
C ARG A 939 -22.31 -67.25 31.36
N ASP A 940 -23.13 -68.00 32.08
CA ASP A 940 -22.79 -69.30 32.69
C ASP A 940 -22.75 -70.42 31.63
N ASP A 941 -23.71 -70.40 30.70
CA ASP A 941 -23.89 -71.41 29.65
C ASP A 941 -22.99 -71.23 28.41
N PHE A 942 -22.03 -70.30 28.47
CA PHE A 942 -21.19 -69.85 27.36
C PHE A 942 -20.41 -70.97 26.66
N GLU A 943 -20.49 -70.98 25.32
CA GLU A 943 -19.68 -71.83 24.46
C GLU A 943 -19.03 -71.03 23.32
N ARG A 944 -17.87 -71.49 22.85
CA ARG A 944 -17.19 -70.88 21.68
C ARG A 944 -18.04 -70.95 20.40
N SER A 945 -18.92 -71.96 20.30
CA SER A 945 -19.91 -72.14 19.23
C SER A 945 -20.81 -70.91 19.03
N MET A 946 -21.24 -70.27 20.12
CA MET A 946 -22.12 -69.10 20.08
C MET A 946 -21.46 -67.89 19.40
N VAL A 947 -20.20 -67.60 19.77
CA VAL A 947 -19.41 -66.51 19.17
C VAL A 947 -19.10 -66.82 17.70
N SER A 948 -18.87 -68.08 17.34
CA SER A 948 -18.74 -68.49 15.94
C SER A 948 -20.03 -68.30 15.14
N ALA A 949 -21.20 -68.60 15.73
CA ALA A 949 -22.50 -68.42 15.09
C ALA A 949 -22.84 -66.93 14.89
N ILE A 950 -22.61 -66.08 15.89
CA ILE A 950 -22.75 -64.62 15.72
C ILE A 950 -21.77 -64.10 14.67
N LYS A 951 -20.52 -64.59 14.62
CA LYS A 951 -19.54 -64.18 13.60
C LYS A 951 -19.94 -64.56 12.18
N ALA A 952 -20.52 -65.75 11.98
CA ALA A 952 -21.08 -66.13 10.69
C ALA A 952 -22.22 -65.18 10.30
N LYS A 953 -23.20 -64.99 11.20
CA LYS A 953 -24.35 -64.11 10.95
C LYS A 953 -23.93 -62.64 10.72
N ALA A 954 -22.93 -62.13 11.45
CA ALA A 954 -22.41 -60.78 11.29
C ALA A 954 -21.65 -60.58 9.96
N ALA A 955 -21.16 -61.65 9.33
CA ALA A 955 -20.58 -61.60 7.98
C ALA A 955 -21.64 -61.73 6.87
N GLU A 956 -22.83 -62.26 7.20
CA GLU A 956 -24.00 -62.34 6.30
C GLU A 956 -24.89 -61.09 6.36
N LEU A 957 -24.90 -60.36 7.48
CA LEU A 957 -25.82 -59.25 7.75
C LEU A 957 -25.28 -57.91 7.23
N SER A 958 -25.88 -57.38 6.17
CA SER A 958 -25.70 -55.99 5.73
C SER A 958 -26.80 -55.09 6.32
N VAL A 959 -26.41 -54.09 7.11
CA VAL A 959 -27.32 -53.06 7.67
C VAL A 959 -26.97 -51.71 7.06
N GLU A 960 -27.98 -50.87 6.80
CA GLU A 960 -27.77 -49.50 6.31
C GLU A 960 -27.15 -48.62 7.41
N MET A 961 -26.17 -47.78 7.05
CA MET A 961 -25.53 -46.87 8.01
C MET A 961 -26.47 -45.72 8.35
N GLY A 962 -26.87 -45.62 9.62
CA GLY A 962 -27.65 -44.50 10.16
C GLY A 962 -26.76 -43.38 10.72
N PRO A 963 -27.33 -42.45 11.51
CA PRO A 963 -26.54 -41.61 12.40
C PRO A 963 -25.91 -42.45 13.52
N ASP A 964 -24.75 -42.03 14.00
CA ASP A 964 -24.03 -42.70 15.08
C ASP A 964 -24.84 -42.72 16.40
N THR A 965 -24.71 -43.79 17.19
CA THR A 965 -25.44 -43.98 18.45
C THR A 965 -24.47 -44.11 19.63
N LEU A 966 -24.99 -44.27 20.85
CA LEU A 966 -24.15 -44.55 22.01
C LEU A 966 -23.39 -45.88 21.89
N MET A 967 -23.84 -46.86 21.09
CA MET A 967 -23.11 -48.13 20.94
C MET A 967 -21.78 -47.98 20.20
N GLY A 968 -21.58 -46.91 19.43
CA GLY A 968 -20.27 -46.53 18.87
C GLY A 968 -19.24 -46.08 19.92
N ARG A 969 -19.70 -45.58 21.09
CA ARG A 969 -18.87 -45.22 22.26
C ARG A 969 -18.52 -46.43 23.14
N VAL A 970 -19.36 -47.47 23.16
CA VAL A 970 -19.15 -48.70 23.96
C VAL A 970 -18.11 -49.64 23.31
N ARG A 971 -16.83 -49.23 23.35
CA ARG A 971 -15.71 -49.84 22.62
C ARG A 971 -15.02 -50.99 23.34
#